data_AF-A2EWA0-F1
#
_entry.id   AF-A2EWA0-F1
#
_cell.length_a   1.000
_cell.length_b   1.000
_cell.length_c   1.000
_cell.angle_alpha   90.00
_cell.angle_beta   90.00
_cell.angle_gamma   90.00
#
_symmetry.space_group_name_H-M   'P 1'
#
loop_
_entity.id
_entity.type
_entity.pdbx_description
1 polymer ?
#
loop_
_entity_poly.entity_id
_entity_poly.type
_entity_poly.pdbx_seq_one_letter_code
_entity_poly.pdbx_strand_id
1 'polypeptide(L)'
;MNSPESVSSFSNIVNNLGLSSYSSSLIQEISDAISSAYSSSEITGTPDSVKSKLFLSPLRGDNSLKAQIKQRDSIIDAMRLKYNRTISKLTEQFQKYDEAISKFKQQYQEKTNELEALKKQSPDIQNLQEQIKQLKHEKKILQQKIKASREYLNLTELSKLSDEEYNQLKDQPDSSLSIPQFVAVQLYRRDREFARKISESDTQRNEARSEAIKLQAELETQQELVRSLTAKLASKSGSQVAAKPIGSDISSASTQKIERLESEITRLKATIDQFNQMQNESLKTEKKLISAQHEAEGLRKQIDVLSHANDDQKMIISDYRSQIERLTRSNDELMHRTFSTSEQRKTDIGSVIQTEVLKLAERSRSDIEFIREVTEKARQRETSTWEKNYNNAMDEIKKLRLDLRKSEEQRSSVQAEYQTLQLAHEAELTRVQSDLRVKTYELESIKLRNEELKAQLEDTTDERDAFAAKFDIIKQELVAKEADQKVTEEKIANLTEKVNMYEKLEGELDTAIENLDMQGASAINVPSDANRRVKQSIQLSKRVMTLQKQQTELTNELNDTKQKLAQKTDECNTMKDQLNAAGQPQQVFVQMLAEKQEQIKRLQKKIQYLSEQNQTLMMEKQNLSRDYSIIAHQQEDLKASKKISGCPFAQAPIEDEPTHEPVDPAPFIITRYD
;
A
#
# COMPACT_ATOMS: atom_id res chain seq x y z
N MET A 1 -0.90 -58.43 39.38
CA MET A 1 -1.73 -58.88 38.25
C MET A 1 -2.69 -57.74 37.95
N ASN A 2 -2.49 -57.02 36.84
CA ASN A 2 -3.30 -55.86 36.49
C ASN A 2 -3.85 -56.12 35.09
N SER A 3 -5.17 -56.28 34.94
CA SER A 3 -5.77 -56.52 33.62
C SER A 3 -5.95 -55.21 32.85
N PRO A 4 -5.77 -55.20 31.51
CA PRO A 4 -5.85 -54.00 30.68
C PRO A 4 -7.30 -53.57 30.33
N GLU A 5 -8.31 -54.21 30.93
CA GLU A 5 -9.71 -54.16 30.50
C GLU A 5 -10.45 -52.86 30.87
N SER A 6 -9.90 -52.06 31.79
CA SER A 6 -10.53 -50.80 32.21
C SER A 6 -10.39 -49.68 31.18
N VAL A 7 -9.28 -49.64 30.43
CA VAL A 7 -8.99 -48.55 29.47
C VAL A 7 -9.76 -48.75 28.17
N SER A 8 -9.86 -50.00 27.68
CA SER A 8 -10.68 -50.33 26.51
C SER A 8 -12.17 -50.05 26.75
N SER A 9 -12.66 -50.28 27.97
CA SER A 9 -14.04 -49.94 28.37
C SER A 9 -14.35 -48.45 28.16
N PHE A 10 -13.46 -47.54 28.57
CA PHE A 10 -13.70 -46.10 28.43
C PHE A 10 -13.69 -45.64 26.95
N SER A 11 -12.74 -46.16 26.15
CA SER A 11 -12.70 -45.87 24.70
C SER A 11 -13.94 -46.40 23.98
N ASN A 12 -14.40 -47.61 24.30
CA ASN A 12 -15.62 -48.20 23.73
C ASN A 12 -16.88 -47.41 24.12
N ILE A 13 -16.95 -46.84 25.32
CA ILE A 13 -18.05 -45.96 25.74
C ILE A 13 -18.04 -44.65 24.92
N VAL A 14 -16.87 -44.02 24.73
CA VAL A 14 -16.75 -42.78 23.92
C VAL A 14 -17.12 -43.02 22.45
N ASN A 15 -16.68 -44.13 21.86
CA ASN A 15 -17.00 -44.48 20.47
C ASN A 15 -18.50 -44.76 20.25
N ASN A 16 -19.17 -45.37 21.23
CA ASN A 16 -20.62 -45.66 21.16
C ASN A 16 -21.52 -44.42 21.39
N LEU A 17 -20.97 -43.26 21.75
CA LEU A 17 -21.74 -42.02 22.00
C LEU A 17 -21.96 -41.16 20.74
N GLY A 18 -21.48 -41.58 19.56
CA GLY A 18 -21.78 -40.91 18.28
C GLY A 18 -21.25 -39.48 18.16
N LEU A 19 -20.20 -39.14 18.90
CA LEU A 19 -19.66 -37.78 19.00
C LEU A 19 -18.87 -37.36 17.76
N SER A 20 -18.94 -36.06 17.46
CA SER A 20 -18.15 -35.40 16.41
C SER A 20 -16.64 -35.62 16.62
N SER A 21 -15.87 -35.71 15.53
CA SER A 21 -14.41 -35.87 15.57
C SER A 21 -13.72 -34.78 16.43
N TYR A 22 -14.27 -33.57 16.46
CA TYR A 22 -13.77 -32.48 17.29
C TYR A 22 -13.95 -32.75 18.80
N SER A 23 -15.11 -33.24 19.24
CA SER A 23 -15.34 -33.59 20.65
C SER A 23 -14.60 -34.86 21.06
N SER A 24 -14.44 -35.84 20.16
CA SER A 24 -13.55 -36.99 20.39
C SER A 24 -12.09 -36.56 20.57
N SER A 25 -11.58 -35.67 19.70
CA SER A 25 -10.23 -35.10 19.84
C SER A 25 -10.05 -34.33 21.15
N LEU A 26 -11.06 -33.55 21.56
CA LEU A 26 -11.02 -32.79 22.82
C LEU A 26 -11.00 -33.72 24.05
N ILE A 27 -11.73 -34.84 24.01
CA ILE A 27 -11.71 -35.86 25.08
C ILE A 27 -10.37 -36.61 25.10
N GLN A 28 -9.78 -36.86 23.93
CA GLN A 28 -8.43 -37.42 23.79
C GLN A 28 -7.39 -36.50 24.45
N GLU A 29 -7.37 -35.21 24.08
CA GLU A 29 -6.50 -34.19 24.71
C GLU A 29 -6.71 -34.08 26.22
N ILE A 30 -7.95 -34.22 26.72
CA ILE A 30 -8.24 -34.24 28.16
C ILE A 30 -7.64 -35.48 28.83
N SER A 31 -7.71 -36.65 28.19
CA SER A 31 -7.10 -37.89 28.69
C SER A 31 -5.57 -37.82 28.72
N ASP A 32 -4.96 -37.20 27.71
CA ASP A 32 -3.51 -36.99 27.62
C ASP A 32 -3.03 -35.88 28.58
N ALA A 33 -3.85 -34.85 28.80
CA ALA A 33 -3.62 -33.82 29.82
C ALA A 33 -3.72 -34.38 31.25
N ILE A 34 -4.64 -35.31 31.52
CA ILE A 34 -4.71 -36.03 32.81
C ILE A 34 -3.47 -36.92 32.98
N SER A 35 -3.07 -37.64 31.93
CA SER A 35 -1.90 -38.53 31.96
C SER A 35 -0.59 -37.76 32.22
N SER A 36 -0.38 -36.64 31.52
CA SER A 36 0.78 -35.78 31.72
C SER A 36 0.76 -35.05 33.07
N ALA A 37 -0.41 -34.68 33.60
CA ALA A 37 -0.54 -34.11 34.95
C ALA A 37 -0.12 -35.11 36.05
N TYR A 38 -0.35 -36.41 35.86
CA TYR A 38 0.17 -37.45 36.77
C TYR A 38 1.66 -37.73 36.60
N SER A 39 2.27 -37.39 35.45
CA SER A 39 3.70 -37.58 35.18
C SER A 39 4.57 -36.37 35.55
N SER A 40 3.99 -35.20 35.85
CA SER A 40 4.70 -33.92 35.96
C SER A 40 4.65 -33.33 37.38
N SER A 41 5.03 -34.12 38.39
CA SER A 41 4.93 -33.74 39.81
C SER A 41 6.21 -33.93 40.63
N GLU A 42 7.39 -33.75 40.01
CA GLU A 42 8.57 -33.34 40.77
C GLU A 42 8.45 -31.87 41.18
N ILE A 43 8.21 -31.61 42.47
CA ILE A 43 8.77 -30.46 43.22
C ILE A 43 8.55 -30.68 44.72
N THR A 44 9.50 -30.19 45.52
CA THR A 44 9.63 -30.39 46.96
C THR A 44 8.63 -29.58 47.80
N GLY A 45 7.99 -30.20 48.80
CA GLY A 45 7.26 -29.46 49.85
C GLY A 45 6.42 -30.33 50.79
N THR A 46 6.95 -30.58 52.01
CA THR A 46 6.27 -31.03 53.26
C THR A 46 4.97 -31.88 53.18
N PRO A 47 4.95 -33.12 53.71
CA PRO A 47 3.75 -33.95 53.68
C PRO A 47 2.78 -33.67 54.85
N ASP A 48 1.54 -33.32 54.55
CA ASP A 48 0.39 -33.96 55.20
C ASP A 48 -0.92 -33.75 54.40
N SER A 49 -1.93 -34.61 54.62
CA SER A 49 -3.31 -34.53 54.08
C SER A 49 -3.45 -34.15 52.57
N VAL A 50 -3.73 -35.05 51.62
CA VAL A 50 -4.86 -35.98 51.59
C VAL A 50 -4.51 -37.23 50.78
N LYS A 51 -4.60 -38.43 51.38
CA LYS A 51 -4.51 -39.73 50.67
C LYS A 51 -5.89 -40.36 50.46
N SER A 52 -6.80 -39.65 49.80
CA SER A 52 -8.13 -40.16 49.45
C SER A 52 -8.06 -41.16 48.28
N LYS A 53 -7.87 -42.44 48.61
CA LYS A 53 -7.95 -43.55 47.64
C LYS A 53 -9.30 -43.53 46.92
N LEU A 54 -9.28 -43.49 45.59
CA LEU A 54 -10.47 -43.70 44.75
C LEU A 54 -10.93 -45.17 44.81
N PHE A 55 -11.63 -45.53 45.88
CA PHE A 55 -12.30 -46.83 45.99
C PHE A 55 -13.57 -46.84 45.13
N LEU A 56 -13.47 -47.45 43.95
CA LEU A 56 -14.63 -47.82 43.13
C LEU A 56 -15.40 -48.93 43.85
N SER A 57 -16.48 -48.56 44.55
CA SER A 57 -17.43 -49.48 45.17
C SER A 57 -18.86 -49.12 44.74
N PRO A 58 -19.63 -50.05 44.12
CA PRO A 58 -20.91 -49.73 43.49
C PRO A 58 -22.05 -49.67 44.51
N LEU A 59 -22.19 -48.53 45.20
CA LEU A 59 -23.27 -48.29 46.17
C LEU A 59 -24.44 -47.53 45.53
N ARG A 60 -25.64 -48.12 45.58
CA ARG A 60 -26.91 -47.51 45.12
C ARG A 60 -27.45 -46.52 46.17
N GLY A 61 -28.20 -45.52 45.70
CA GLY A 61 -28.86 -44.50 46.54
C GLY A 61 -28.04 -43.21 46.72
N ASP A 62 -28.75 -42.08 46.82
CA ASP A 62 -28.39 -40.66 47.06
C ASP A 62 -26.93 -40.20 47.13
N ASN A 63 -26.06 -40.93 47.83
CA ASN A 63 -24.62 -40.66 47.88
C ASN A 63 -23.98 -40.67 46.48
N SER A 64 -24.53 -41.43 45.52
CA SER A 64 -24.15 -41.38 44.10
C SER A 64 -24.36 -39.98 43.49
N LEU A 65 -25.52 -39.36 43.73
CA LEU A 65 -25.81 -37.99 43.26
C LEU A 65 -24.89 -36.96 43.93
N LYS A 66 -24.66 -37.07 45.24
CA LYS A 66 -23.70 -36.19 45.95
C LYS A 66 -22.26 -36.35 45.44
N ALA A 67 -21.86 -37.56 45.03
CA ALA A 67 -20.55 -37.81 44.42
C ALA A 67 -20.46 -37.20 43.01
N GLN A 68 -21.49 -37.40 42.16
CA GLN A 68 -21.53 -36.80 40.81
C GLN A 68 -21.59 -35.28 40.84
N ILE A 69 -22.30 -34.67 41.80
CA ILE A 69 -22.32 -33.22 42.00
C ILE A 69 -20.91 -32.73 42.35
N LYS A 70 -20.26 -33.29 43.38
CA LYS A 70 -18.86 -32.94 43.72
C LYS A 70 -17.88 -33.13 42.58
N GLN A 71 -18.07 -34.15 41.74
CA GLN A 71 -17.25 -34.36 40.54
C GLN A 71 -17.48 -33.26 39.49
N ARG A 72 -18.74 -32.87 39.25
CA ARG A 72 -19.09 -31.75 38.36
C ARG A 72 -18.57 -30.42 38.89
N ASP A 73 -18.70 -30.15 40.19
CA ASP A 73 -18.16 -28.96 40.84
C ASP A 73 -16.63 -28.87 40.66
N SER A 74 -15.92 -29.98 40.90
CA SER A 74 -14.47 -30.04 40.68
C SER A 74 -14.05 -29.81 39.22
N ILE A 75 -14.84 -30.29 38.25
CA ILE A 75 -14.62 -30.00 36.81
C ILE A 75 -14.91 -28.53 36.49
N ILE A 76 -15.99 -27.95 37.06
CA ILE A 76 -16.33 -26.54 36.91
C ILE A 76 -15.22 -25.65 37.49
N ASP A 77 -14.67 -25.97 38.64
CA ASP A 77 -13.57 -25.21 39.25
C ASP A 77 -12.24 -25.39 38.50
N ALA A 78 -11.96 -26.57 37.94
CA ALA A 78 -10.84 -26.76 37.02
C ALA A 78 -10.98 -25.91 35.74
N MET A 79 -12.20 -25.83 35.17
CA MET A 79 -12.49 -24.94 34.03
C MET A 79 -12.36 -23.46 34.42
N ARG A 80 -12.91 -23.04 35.56
CA ARG A 80 -12.75 -21.67 36.09
C ARG A 80 -11.27 -21.31 36.28
N LEU A 81 -10.46 -22.23 36.82
CA LEU A 81 -9.02 -22.02 36.99
C LEU A 81 -8.30 -21.88 35.64
N LYS A 82 -8.68 -22.67 34.63
CA LYS A 82 -8.17 -22.52 33.24
C LYS A 82 -8.55 -21.17 32.65
N TYR A 83 -9.82 -20.76 32.76
CA TYR A 83 -10.30 -19.48 32.24
C TYR A 83 -9.66 -18.28 32.95
N ASN A 84 -9.55 -18.31 34.28
CA ASN A 84 -8.87 -17.26 35.05
C ASN A 84 -7.40 -17.14 34.64
N ARG A 85 -6.67 -18.27 34.45
CA ARG A 85 -5.29 -18.25 33.94
C ARG A 85 -5.19 -17.66 32.52
N THR A 86 -6.17 -17.90 31.64
CA THR A 86 -6.18 -17.23 30.32
C THR A 86 -6.52 -15.75 30.43
N ILE A 87 -7.46 -15.34 31.29
CA ILE A 87 -7.80 -13.94 31.53
C ILE A 87 -6.58 -13.18 32.04
N SER A 88 -5.87 -13.67 33.06
CA SER A 88 -4.64 -13.04 33.57
C SER A 88 -3.57 -12.87 32.49
N LYS A 89 -3.39 -13.86 31.60
CA LYS A 89 -2.45 -13.75 30.47
C LYS A 89 -2.87 -12.69 29.45
N LEU A 90 -4.16 -12.53 29.16
CA LEU A 90 -4.64 -11.43 28.33
C LEU A 90 -4.46 -10.08 29.03
N THR A 91 -4.77 -9.96 30.33
CA THR A 91 -4.56 -8.72 31.10
C THR A 91 -3.09 -8.29 31.10
N GLU A 92 -2.16 -9.22 31.27
CA GLU A 92 -0.71 -8.98 31.20
C GLU A 92 -0.26 -8.53 29.80
N GLN A 93 -0.89 -9.03 28.73
CA GLN A 93 -0.66 -8.56 27.36
C GLN A 93 -1.22 -7.15 27.15
N PHE A 94 -2.43 -6.86 27.62
CA PHE A 94 -3.01 -5.51 27.54
C PHE A 94 -2.15 -4.47 28.26
N GLN A 95 -1.65 -4.74 29.46
CA GLN A 95 -0.70 -3.85 30.16
C GLN A 95 0.56 -3.56 29.33
N LYS A 96 1.12 -4.57 28.65
CA LYS A 96 2.31 -4.39 27.79
C LYS A 96 2.01 -3.55 26.55
N TYR A 97 0.78 -3.63 26.00
CA TYR A 97 0.35 -2.74 24.93
C TYR A 97 0.11 -1.31 25.42
N ASP A 98 -0.51 -1.11 26.59
CA ASP A 98 -0.72 0.22 27.19
C ASP A 98 0.61 0.91 27.54
N GLU A 99 1.60 0.17 28.04
CA GLU A 99 2.97 0.66 28.22
C GLU A 99 3.61 1.09 26.89
N ALA A 100 3.48 0.28 25.84
CA ALA A 100 4.02 0.59 24.52
C ALA A 100 3.36 1.84 23.91
N ILE A 101 2.03 1.95 24.00
CA ILE A 101 1.26 3.12 23.58
C ILE A 101 1.69 4.37 24.36
N SER A 102 1.96 4.24 25.66
CA SER A 102 2.43 5.34 26.50
C SER A 102 3.83 5.82 26.09
N LYS A 103 4.75 4.88 25.81
CA LYS A 103 6.10 5.17 25.28
C LYS A 103 6.04 5.86 23.91
N PHE A 104 5.18 5.40 23.00
CA PHE A 104 4.96 6.04 21.70
C PHE A 104 4.37 7.46 21.81
N LYS A 105 3.41 7.68 22.72
CA LYS A 105 2.86 9.02 22.99
C LYS A 105 3.94 9.97 23.49
N GLN A 106 4.78 9.54 24.43
CA GLN A 106 5.88 10.34 24.94
C GLN A 106 6.86 10.75 23.82
N GLN A 107 7.33 9.79 23.00
CA GLN A 107 8.24 10.08 21.89
C GLN A 107 7.64 11.04 20.85
N TYR A 108 6.32 10.92 20.57
CA TYR A 108 5.62 11.86 19.70
C TYR A 108 5.60 13.28 20.30
N GLN A 109 5.37 13.39 21.60
CA GLN A 109 5.28 14.66 22.31
C GLN A 109 6.65 15.33 22.44
N GLU A 110 7.71 14.56 22.66
CA GLU A 110 9.11 15.01 22.60
C GLU A 110 9.45 15.56 21.21
N LYS A 111 9.19 14.82 20.12
CA LYS A 111 9.41 15.32 18.75
C LYS A 111 8.55 16.53 18.38
N THR A 112 7.36 16.65 18.96
CA THR A 112 6.49 17.83 18.75
C THR A 112 7.11 19.06 19.43
N ASN A 113 7.65 18.89 20.65
CA ASN A 113 8.38 19.94 21.36
C ASN A 113 9.68 20.33 20.65
N GLU A 114 10.43 19.38 20.08
CA GLU A 114 11.60 19.68 19.22
C GLU A 114 11.21 20.50 17.99
N LEU A 115 10.14 20.12 17.28
CA LEU A 115 9.64 20.87 16.12
C LEU A 115 9.15 22.27 16.49
N GLU A 116 8.56 22.46 17.67
CA GLU A 116 8.23 23.78 18.19
C GLU A 116 9.46 24.60 18.60
N ALA A 117 10.47 23.98 19.20
CA ALA A 117 11.73 24.63 19.54
C ALA A 117 12.45 25.11 18.27
N LEU A 118 12.53 24.26 17.23
CA LEU A 118 13.12 24.61 15.93
C LEU A 118 12.34 25.75 15.24
N LYS A 119 11.00 25.77 15.34
CA LYS A 119 10.16 26.88 14.87
C LYS A 119 10.39 28.17 15.69
N LYS A 120 10.62 28.07 17.00
CA LYS A 120 10.96 29.22 17.87
C LYS A 120 12.40 29.72 17.62
N GLN A 121 13.27 28.89 17.06
CA GLN A 121 14.59 29.25 16.51
C GLN A 121 14.54 29.82 15.08
N SER A 122 13.34 30.15 14.55
CA SER A 122 13.14 30.67 13.18
C SER A 122 12.97 32.20 13.01
N PRO A 123 13.27 33.11 13.97
CA PRO A 123 13.08 34.54 13.73
C PRO A 123 14.02 35.06 12.63
N ASP A 124 15.22 34.51 12.52
CA ASP A 124 16.20 34.87 11.48
C ASP A 124 15.68 34.52 10.09
N ILE A 125 14.97 33.40 9.92
CA ILE A 125 14.37 33.02 8.62
C ILE A 125 13.24 33.99 8.25
N GLN A 126 12.43 34.45 9.21
CA GLN A 126 11.41 35.47 8.96
C GLN A 126 12.04 36.82 8.61
N ASN A 127 13.04 37.26 9.36
CA ASN A 127 13.78 38.51 9.14
C ASN A 127 14.50 38.51 7.77
N LEU A 128 15.17 37.41 7.41
CA LEU A 128 15.76 37.20 6.08
C LEU A 128 14.69 37.22 4.96
N GLN A 129 13.51 36.62 5.18
CA GLN A 129 12.41 36.70 4.21
C GLN A 129 11.89 38.13 4.03
N GLU A 130 11.86 38.96 5.08
CA GLU A 130 11.49 40.37 4.98
C GLU A 130 12.56 41.21 4.29
N GLN A 131 13.84 41.01 4.61
CA GLN A 131 14.97 41.63 3.89
C GLN A 131 14.94 41.27 2.39
N ILE A 132 14.68 40.00 2.05
CA ILE A 132 14.53 39.55 0.65
C ILE A 132 13.32 40.21 -0.04
N LYS A 133 12.21 40.47 0.66
CA LYS A 133 11.07 41.24 0.12
C LYS A 133 11.45 42.71 -0.13
N GLN A 134 12.13 43.34 0.83
CA GLN A 134 12.59 44.74 0.73
C GLN A 134 13.56 44.93 -0.44
N LEU A 135 14.62 44.11 -0.53
CA LEU A 135 15.61 44.15 -1.61
C LEU A 135 14.99 43.87 -3.00
N LYS A 136 13.97 42.99 -3.08
CA LYS A 136 13.22 42.77 -4.34
C LYS A 136 12.39 44.00 -4.73
N HIS A 137 11.81 44.70 -3.76
CA HIS A 137 11.05 45.94 -4.02
C HIS A 137 11.97 47.08 -4.47
N GLU A 138 13.08 47.30 -3.78
CA GLU A 138 14.10 48.29 -4.14
C GLU A 138 14.68 48.02 -5.54
N LYS A 139 15.07 46.76 -5.83
CA LYS A 139 15.54 46.36 -7.17
C LYS A 139 14.51 46.67 -8.27
N LYS A 140 13.21 46.50 -7.99
CA LYS A 140 12.15 46.84 -8.95
C LYS A 140 12.05 48.35 -9.19
N ILE A 141 12.13 49.16 -8.14
CA ILE A 141 12.17 50.64 -8.24
C ILE A 141 13.40 51.10 -9.03
N LEU A 142 14.58 50.55 -8.73
CA LEU A 142 15.82 50.87 -9.45
C LEU A 142 15.75 50.46 -10.91
N GLN A 143 15.18 49.29 -11.24
CA GLN A 143 14.94 48.88 -12.63
C GLN A 143 13.95 49.81 -13.37
N GLN A 144 12.91 50.29 -12.69
CA GLN A 144 11.99 51.27 -13.27
C GLN A 144 12.66 52.63 -13.50
N LYS A 145 13.47 53.12 -12.55
CA LYS A 145 14.29 54.33 -12.72
C LYS A 145 15.27 54.18 -13.89
N ILE A 146 15.99 53.06 -13.99
CA ILE A 146 16.93 52.80 -15.09
C ILE A 146 16.22 52.74 -16.45
N LYS A 147 15.00 52.20 -16.53
CA LYS A 147 14.18 52.26 -17.75
C LYS A 147 13.81 53.69 -18.12
N ALA A 148 13.21 54.43 -17.19
CA ALA A 148 12.83 55.83 -17.41
C ALA A 148 14.04 56.71 -17.81
N SER A 149 15.20 56.51 -17.19
CA SER A 149 16.45 57.19 -17.58
C SER A 149 16.94 56.82 -18.98
N ARG A 150 16.79 55.55 -19.41
CA ARG A 150 17.12 55.13 -20.78
C ARG A 150 16.14 55.68 -21.82
N GLU A 151 14.87 55.76 -21.47
CA GLU A 151 13.81 56.35 -22.30
C GLU A 151 14.02 57.88 -22.45
N TYR A 152 14.49 58.56 -21.41
CA TYR A 152 14.96 59.96 -21.46
C TYR A 152 16.30 60.14 -22.21
N LEU A 153 17.13 59.10 -22.31
CA LEU A 153 18.42 59.08 -23.01
C LEU A 153 18.31 58.47 -24.42
N ASN A 154 17.18 58.68 -25.11
CA ASN A 154 17.01 58.37 -26.53
C ASN A 154 17.89 59.29 -27.40
N LEU A 155 19.18 58.97 -27.47
CA LEU A 155 20.19 59.65 -28.29
C LEU A 155 20.17 59.20 -29.77
N THR A 156 19.21 58.36 -30.14
CA THR A 156 19.05 57.78 -31.49
C THR A 156 18.68 58.83 -32.55
N GLU A 157 18.09 59.95 -32.13
CA GLU A 157 17.71 61.08 -32.98
C GLU A 157 18.50 62.36 -32.61
N LEU A 158 19.82 62.22 -32.43
CA LEU A 158 20.72 63.38 -32.40
C LEU A 158 20.74 64.05 -33.78
N SER A 159 19.92 65.09 -33.95
CA SER A 159 19.89 65.92 -35.15
C SER A 159 21.24 66.59 -35.38
N LYS A 160 21.65 66.66 -36.67
CA LYS A 160 22.84 67.42 -37.08
C LYS A 160 22.54 68.91 -36.97
N LEU A 161 22.97 69.49 -35.86
CA LEU A 161 22.77 70.90 -35.51
C LEU A 161 23.31 71.83 -36.60
N SER A 162 22.52 72.81 -37.02
CA SER A 162 22.95 73.81 -38.01
C SER A 162 23.87 74.88 -37.39
N ASP A 163 24.63 75.60 -38.22
CA ASP A 163 25.41 76.76 -37.76
C ASP A 163 24.56 77.82 -37.03
N GLU A 164 23.29 77.99 -37.42
CA GLU A 164 22.37 78.96 -36.81
C GLU A 164 21.88 78.48 -35.44
N GLU A 165 21.48 77.20 -35.34
CA GLU A 165 21.04 76.57 -34.09
C GLU A 165 22.20 76.46 -33.08
N TYR A 166 23.40 76.14 -33.56
CA TYR A 166 24.61 76.11 -32.74
C TYR A 166 24.89 77.47 -32.11
N ASN A 167 24.82 78.56 -32.87
CA ASN A 167 25.07 79.90 -32.33
C ASN A 167 24.02 80.32 -31.28
N GLN A 168 22.77 79.86 -31.40
CA GLN A 168 21.72 80.12 -30.41
C GLN A 168 21.92 79.32 -29.10
N LEU A 169 22.40 78.07 -29.18
CA LEU A 169 22.62 77.20 -28.02
C LEU A 169 23.99 77.40 -27.35
N LYS A 170 24.98 77.92 -28.08
CA LYS A 170 26.36 78.13 -27.61
C LYS A 170 26.47 79.06 -26.40
N ASP A 171 25.58 80.04 -26.30
CA ASP A 171 25.65 81.15 -25.33
C ASP A 171 24.67 80.97 -24.14
N GLN A 172 23.96 79.83 -24.06
CA GLN A 172 23.20 79.42 -22.88
C GLN A 172 24.07 78.67 -21.86
N PRO A 173 23.79 78.74 -20.55
CA PRO A 173 24.57 78.04 -19.53
C PRO A 173 24.32 76.52 -19.57
N ASP A 174 25.36 75.72 -19.34
CA ASP A 174 25.30 74.25 -19.38
C ASP A 174 24.17 73.66 -18.52
N SER A 175 23.79 74.33 -17.43
CA SER A 175 22.71 73.94 -16.52
C SER A 175 21.29 74.03 -17.10
N SER A 176 21.07 74.71 -18.24
CA SER A 176 19.75 74.85 -18.87
C SER A 176 19.59 74.10 -20.19
N LEU A 177 20.64 73.49 -20.73
CA LEU A 177 20.54 72.63 -21.91
C LEU A 177 19.99 71.25 -21.52
N SER A 178 19.10 70.69 -22.34
CA SER A 178 18.74 69.27 -22.23
C SER A 178 19.94 68.39 -22.60
N ILE A 179 20.08 67.21 -21.98
CA ILE A 179 21.28 66.34 -22.15
C ILE A 179 21.58 66.03 -23.63
N PRO A 180 20.60 65.71 -24.51
CA PRO A 180 20.86 65.54 -25.93
C PRO A 180 21.34 66.82 -26.64
N GLN A 181 20.86 68.00 -26.24
CA GLN A 181 21.30 69.29 -26.80
C GLN A 181 22.73 69.62 -26.36
N PHE A 182 23.08 69.39 -25.09
CA PHE A 182 24.46 69.52 -24.61
C PHE A 182 25.40 68.58 -25.39
N VAL A 183 25.01 67.31 -25.58
CA VAL A 183 25.78 66.35 -26.38
C VAL A 183 25.92 66.81 -27.84
N ALA A 184 24.85 67.29 -28.47
CA ALA A 184 24.89 67.81 -29.85
C ALA A 184 25.82 69.03 -30.00
N VAL A 185 25.75 69.99 -29.07
CA VAL A 185 26.62 71.19 -29.04
C VAL A 185 28.09 70.81 -28.85
N GLN A 186 28.39 69.84 -27.99
CA GLN A 186 29.77 69.38 -27.78
C GLN A 186 30.30 68.55 -28.95
N LEU A 187 29.49 67.69 -29.58
CA LEU A 187 29.86 66.98 -30.81
C LEU A 187 30.15 67.96 -31.95
N TYR A 188 29.24 68.91 -32.20
CA TYR A 188 29.43 69.96 -33.21
C TYR A 188 30.71 70.79 -32.98
N ARG A 189 31.04 71.13 -31.72
CA ARG A 189 32.31 71.79 -31.38
C ARG A 189 33.53 70.94 -31.78
N ARG A 190 33.54 69.63 -31.47
CA ARG A 190 34.64 68.74 -31.82
C ARG A 190 34.74 68.51 -33.33
N ASP A 191 33.63 68.32 -34.02
CA ASP A 191 33.61 68.12 -35.47
C ASP A 191 34.14 69.35 -36.21
N ARG A 192 33.80 70.56 -35.74
CA ARG A 192 34.36 71.82 -36.27
C ARG A 192 35.85 71.99 -35.94
N GLU A 193 36.30 71.54 -34.77
CA GLU A 193 37.73 71.53 -34.41
C GLU A 193 38.53 70.54 -35.27
N PHE A 194 38.00 69.34 -35.51
CA PHE A 194 38.59 68.34 -36.40
C PHE A 194 38.61 68.82 -37.86
N ALA A 195 37.53 69.42 -38.36
CA ALA A 195 37.49 70.02 -39.69
C ALA A 195 38.55 71.13 -39.85
N ARG A 196 38.77 71.95 -38.81
CA ARG A 196 39.85 72.96 -38.82
C ARG A 196 41.23 72.31 -38.90
N LYS A 197 41.49 71.28 -38.08
CA LYS A 197 42.77 70.54 -38.06
C LYS A 197 43.05 69.78 -39.36
N ILE A 198 42.02 69.25 -40.02
CA ILE A 198 42.14 68.63 -41.34
C ILE A 198 42.54 69.70 -42.37
N SER A 199 41.85 70.85 -42.39
CA SER A 199 42.18 71.97 -43.27
C SER A 199 43.61 72.49 -43.07
N GLU A 200 44.04 72.66 -41.82
CA GLU A 200 45.43 73.05 -41.46
C GLU A 200 46.47 72.01 -41.91
N SER A 201 46.15 70.72 -41.80
CA SER A 201 47.00 69.64 -42.28
C SER A 201 47.10 69.61 -43.81
N ASP A 202 45.98 69.86 -44.50
CA ASP A 202 45.95 69.95 -45.97
C ASP A 202 46.68 71.21 -46.49
N THR A 203 46.64 72.35 -45.79
CA THR A 203 47.47 73.52 -46.16
C THR A 203 48.96 73.20 -45.99
N GLN A 204 49.38 72.66 -44.84
CA GLN A 204 50.78 72.26 -44.60
C GLN A 204 51.26 71.22 -45.62
N ARG A 205 50.42 70.24 -45.96
CA ARG A 205 50.70 69.23 -46.98
C ARG A 205 50.90 69.85 -48.37
N ASN A 206 50.10 70.85 -48.72
CA ASN A 206 50.22 71.54 -50.01
C ASN A 206 51.42 72.50 -50.05
N GLU A 207 51.75 73.16 -48.94
CA GLU A 207 52.95 73.98 -48.79
C GLU A 207 54.21 73.14 -48.95
N ALA A 208 54.36 72.04 -48.19
CA ALA A 208 55.47 71.10 -48.30
C ALA A 208 55.58 70.46 -49.70
N ARG A 209 54.43 70.19 -50.36
CA ARG A 209 54.41 69.74 -51.76
C ARG A 209 54.92 70.82 -52.73
N SER A 210 54.60 72.09 -52.50
CA SER A 210 55.11 73.21 -53.30
C SER A 210 56.61 73.43 -53.11
N GLU A 211 57.12 73.19 -51.89
CA GLU A 211 58.54 73.28 -51.56
C GLU A 211 59.33 72.13 -52.19
N ALA A 212 58.81 70.89 -52.13
CA ALA A 212 59.37 69.76 -52.85
C ALA A 212 59.47 70.00 -54.37
N ILE A 213 58.47 70.64 -54.98
CA ILE A 213 58.49 71.01 -56.41
C ILE A 213 59.57 72.08 -56.70
N LYS A 214 59.78 73.06 -55.80
CA LYS A 214 60.87 74.04 -55.95
C LYS A 214 62.24 73.38 -55.86
N LEU A 215 62.45 72.52 -54.85
CA LEU A 215 63.70 71.80 -54.65
C LEU A 215 64.00 70.81 -55.80
N GLN A 216 62.97 70.20 -56.39
CA GLN A 216 63.08 69.38 -57.60
C GLN A 216 63.61 70.21 -58.79
N ALA A 217 63.03 71.38 -59.05
CA ALA A 217 63.48 72.27 -60.13
C ALA A 217 64.87 72.86 -59.86
N GLU A 218 65.20 73.19 -58.62
CA GLU A 218 66.53 73.67 -58.23
C GLU A 218 67.60 72.59 -58.41
N LEU A 219 67.30 71.33 -58.06
CA LEU A 219 68.15 70.18 -58.35
C LEU A 219 68.36 69.97 -59.86
N GLU A 220 67.32 70.12 -60.67
CA GLU A 220 67.40 70.01 -62.13
C GLU A 220 68.29 71.10 -62.74
N THR A 221 68.15 72.37 -62.31
CA THR A 221 69.05 73.46 -62.76
C THR A 221 70.50 73.26 -62.31
N GLN A 222 70.75 72.71 -61.11
CA GLN A 222 72.12 72.34 -60.71
C GLN A 222 72.69 71.17 -61.53
N GLN A 223 71.89 70.20 -61.94
CA GLN A 223 72.33 69.14 -62.86
C GLN A 223 72.69 69.70 -64.25
N GLU A 224 71.96 70.70 -64.76
CA GLU A 224 72.33 71.41 -65.99
C GLU A 224 73.62 72.23 -65.82
N LEU A 225 73.78 72.93 -64.68
CA LEU A 225 75.01 73.65 -64.37
C LEU A 225 76.23 72.72 -64.35
N VAL A 226 76.13 71.56 -63.68
CA VAL A 226 77.17 70.53 -63.66
C VAL A 226 77.49 70.04 -65.07
N ARG A 227 76.47 69.69 -65.89
CA ARG A 227 76.68 69.33 -67.31
C ARG A 227 77.45 70.41 -68.08
N SER A 228 77.13 71.69 -67.86
CA SER A 228 77.81 72.82 -68.52
C SER A 228 79.27 73.01 -68.09
N LEU A 229 79.59 72.70 -66.83
CA LEU A 229 80.95 72.81 -66.28
C LEU A 229 81.82 71.62 -66.67
N THR A 230 81.26 70.40 -66.69
CA THR A 230 81.93 69.21 -67.23
C THR A 230 82.28 69.40 -68.71
N ALA A 231 81.41 70.04 -69.50
CA ALA A 231 81.70 70.37 -70.90
C ALA A 231 82.85 71.38 -71.06
N LYS A 232 83.02 72.34 -70.14
CA LYS A 232 84.11 73.33 -70.18
C LYS A 232 85.47 72.80 -69.72
N LEU A 233 85.49 71.84 -68.79
CA LEU A 233 86.72 71.22 -68.30
C LEU A 233 87.35 70.22 -69.29
N ALA A 234 86.65 69.86 -70.37
CA ALA A 234 87.12 68.93 -71.40
C ALA A 234 88.06 69.56 -72.47
N SER A 235 88.35 70.86 -72.42
CA SER A 235 89.04 71.58 -73.52
C SER A 235 90.25 72.44 -73.10
N LYS A 236 91.46 71.84 -73.11
CA LYS A 236 92.82 72.45 -73.01
C LYS A 236 93.12 73.23 -71.72
N SER A 237 94.25 73.10 -70.99
CA SER A 237 95.56 72.42 -71.16
C SER A 237 96.46 72.86 -72.34
N GLY A 238 97.57 73.57 -72.03
CA GLY A 238 98.73 73.74 -72.95
C GLY A 238 99.57 75.03 -72.88
N SER A 239 100.80 74.93 -72.34
CA SER A 239 102.06 75.66 -72.68
C SER A 239 102.42 77.10 -72.23
N GLN A 240 103.35 77.17 -71.27
CA GLN A 240 104.71 77.79 -71.28
C GLN A 240 105.04 79.20 -71.88
N VAL A 241 105.40 80.12 -70.96
CA VAL A 241 106.67 80.91 -70.83
C VAL A 241 107.64 81.11 -72.03
N ALA A 242 108.00 82.38 -72.31
CA ALA A 242 109.31 82.85 -72.84
C ALA A 242 109.49 84.39 -72.63
N ALA A 243 110.72 84.96 -72.68
CA ALA A 243 110.94 86.42 -72.52
C ALA A 243 112.30 86.99 -73.06
N LYS A 244 112.29 88.25 -73.56
CA LYS A 244 113.43 89.16 -73.93
C LYS A 244 114.30 88.69 -75.14
N PRO A 245 115.26 89.49 -75.73
CA PRO A 245 115.83 90.80 -75.32
C PRO A 245 116.13 91.90 -76.42
N ILE A 246 116.41 93.15 -75.97
CA ILE A 246 117.48 94.16 -76.34
C ILE A 246 117.80 94.55 -77.83
N GLY A 247 118.04 95.86 -78.09
CA GLY A 247 119.08 96.31 -79.08
C GLY A 247 119.08 97.76 -79.64
N SER A 248 120.24 98.48 -79.52
CA SER A 248 120.85 99.48 -80.47
C SER A 248 120.12 100.81 -80.88
N ASP A 249 120.74 101.94 -81.30
CA ASP A 249 122.14 102.48 -81.25
C ASP A 249 122.15 104.02 -81.58
N ILE A 250 122.97 104.88 -80.93
CA ILE A 250 124.33 105.43 -81.27
C ILE A 250 124.41 106.35 -82.54
N SER A 251 125.13 107.49 -82.62
CA SER A 251 125.55 108.56 -81.65
C SER A 251 126.37 109.68 -82.37
N SER A 252 126.08 110.98 -82.18
CA SER A 252 126.99 112.12 -82.53
C SER A 252 126.59 113.44 -81.85
N ALA A 253 127.49 114.38 -81.46
CA ALA A 253 128.93 114.27 -81.21
C ALA A 253 129.44 115.31 -80.17
N SER A 254 130.39 114.90 -79.34
CA SER A 254 131.52 115.71 -78.81
C SER A 254 131.30 117.15 -78.32
N THR A 255 130.79 117.32 -77.08
CA THR A 255 131.17 118.46 -76.20
C THR A 255 130.86 118.26 -74.71
N GLN A 256 129.99 117.32 -74.33
CA GLN A 256 129.55 117.08 -72.94
C GLN A 256 130.04 115.74 -72.36
N LYS A 257 131.36 115.47 -72.38
CA LYS A 257 131.92 114.15 -72.00
C LYS A 257 132.34 114.01 -70.52
N ILE A 258 132.26 115.08 -69.71
CA ILE A 258 132.72 115.07 -68.30
C ILE A 258 131.53 114.89 -67.33
N GLU A 259 130.55 115.80 -67.35
CA GLU A 259 129.38 115.78 -66.43
C GLU A 259 128.50 114.51 -66.51
N ARG A 260 128.55 113.80 -67.65
CA ARG A 260 127.77 112.58 -67.87
C ARG A 260 128.26 111.38 -67.06
N LEU A 261 129.56 111.31 -66.71
CA LEU A 261 130.11 110.17 -65.98
C LEU A 261 129.72 110.19 -64.49
N GLU A 262 129.63 111.38 -63.87
CA GLU A 262 129.23 111.51 -62.46
C GLU A 262 127.71 111.26 -62.27
N SER A 263 126.90 111.74 -63.21
CA SER A 263 125.46 111.45 -63.27
C SER A 263 125.17 109.97 -63.60
N GLU A 264 126.05 109.27 -64.32
CA GLU A 264 125.94 107.83 -64.57
C GLU A 264 126.35 106.98 -63.36
N ILE A 265 127.43 107.35 -62.64
CA ILE A 265 127.85 106.70 -61.38
C ILE A 265 126.78 106.81 -60.29
N THR A 266 126.15 107.98 -60.14
CA THR A 266 125.04 108.16 -59.17
C THR A 266 123.81 107.36 -59.56
N ARG A 267 123.49 107.26 -60.85
CA ARG A 267 122.40 106.42 -61.37
C ARG A 267 122.65 104.93 -61.18
N LEU A 268 123.89 104.47 -61.32
CA LEU A 268 124.31 103.08 -61.05
C LEU A 268 124.24 102.73 -59.55
N LYS A 269 124.58 103.66 -58.65
CA LYS A 269 124.37 103.45 -57.20
C LYS A 269 122.87 103.30 -56.90
N ALA A 270 122.04 104.19 -57.42
CA ALA A 270 120.59 104.13 -57.21
C ALA A 270 119.95 102.82 -57.72
N THR A 271 120.42 102.25 -58.84
CA THR A 271 119.92 100.95 -59.32
C THR A 271 120.48 99.76 -58.53
N ILE A 272 121.70 99.84 -57.98
CA ILE A 272 122.22 98.85 -57.02
C ILE A 272 121.42 98.88 -55.72
N ASP A 273 121.09 100.06 -55.20
CA ASP A 273 120.28 100.20 -53.98
C ASP A 273 118.84 99.72 -54.18
N GLN A 274 118.23 100.00 -55.35
CA GLN A 274 116.94 99.42 -55.74
C GLN A 274 117.01 97.89 -55.87
N PHE A 275 118.09 97.34 -56.44
CA PHE A 275 118.28 95.88 -56.52
C PHE A 275 118.42 95.26 -55.12
N ASN A 276 119.21 95.87 -54.24
CA ASN A 276 119.36 95.45 -52.86
C ASN A 276 118.03 95.52 -52.09
N GLN A 277 117.22 96.55 -52.32
CA GLN A 277 115.88 96.66 -51.74
C GLN A 277 114.96 95.55 -52.26
N MET A 278 114.87 95.37 -53.59
CA MET A 278 114.07 94.30 -54.22
C MET A 278 114.49 92.90 -53.76
N GLN A 279 115.80 92.65 -53.58
CA GLN A 279 116.31 91.38 -53.08
C GLN A 279 115.94 91.18 -51.60
N ASN A 280 116.02 92.22 -50.76
CA ASN A 280 115.57 92.15 -49.37
C ASN A 280 114.05 91.98 -49.25
N GLU A 281 113.26 92.55 -50.17
CA GLU A 281 111.81 92.37 -50.23
C GLU A 281 111.45 90.96 -50.72
N SER A 282 112.16 90.44 -51.72
CA SER A 282 112.06 89.04 -52.18
C SER A 282 112.37 88.06 -51.04
N LEU A 283 113.46 88.26 -50.29
CA LEU A 283 113.81 87.44 -49.13
C LEU A 283 112.78 87.54 -47.99
N LYS A 284 112.08 88.68 -47.86
CA LYS A 284 110.96 88.85 -46.90
C LYS A 284 109.70 88.12 -47.38
N THR A 285 109.36 88.15 -48.68
CA THR A 285 108.21 87.43 -49.22
C THR A 285 108.43 85.92 -49.25
N GLU A 286 109.64 85.47 -49.56
CA GLU A 286 110.05 84.06 -49.50
C GLU A 286 109.93 83.50 -48.08
N LYS A 287 110.45 84.20 -47.06
CA LYS A 287 110.28 83.80 -45.65
C LYS A 287 108.81 83.75 -45.22
N LYS A 288 107.97 84.68 -45.69
CA LYS A 288 106.51 84.64 -45.46
C LYS A 288 105.85 83.46 -46.16
N LEU A 289 106.24 83.15 -47.40
CA LEU A 289 105.73 82.02 -48.16
C LEU A 289 106.07 80.69 -47.49
N ILE A 290 107.31 80.51 -47.05
CA ILE A 290 107.76 79.32 -46.31
C ILE A 290 106.97 79.18 -45.00
N SER A 291 106.79 80.27 -44.25
CA SER A 291 105.97 80.28 -43.03
C SER A 291 104.52 79.87 -43.29
N ALA A 292 103.89 80.42 -44.33
CA ALA A 292 102.52 80.08 -44.72
C ALA A 292 102.39 78.63 -45.25
N GLN A 293 103.44 78.10 -45.89
CA GLN A 293 103.50 76.68 -46.28
C GLN A 293 103.57 75.77 -45.05
N HIS A 294 104.38 76.11 -44.04
CA HIS A 294 104.46 75.35 -42.79
C HIS A 294 103.14 75.40 -42.00
N GLU A 295 102.48 76.56 -41.97
CA GLU A 295 101.15 76.73 -41.38
C GLU A 295 100.09 75.89 -42.12
N ALA A 296 100.07 75.94 -43.46
CA ALA A 296 99.15 75.14 -44.27
C ALA A 296 99.41 73.62 -44.13
N GLU A 297 100.66 73.19 -43.95
CA GLU A 297 100.99 71.78 -43.67
C GLU A 297 100.56 71.37 -42.25
N GLY A 298 100.71 72.25 -41.26
CA GLY A 298 100.20 72.04 -39.90
C GLY A 298 98.68 71.90 -39.87
N LEU A 299 97.97 72.80 -40.55
CA LEU A 299 96.51 72.76 -40.68
C LEU A 299 96.04 71.51 -41.44
N ARG A 300 96.75 71.05 -42.48
CA ARG A 300 96.47 69.77 -43.14
C ARG A 300 96.57 68.60 -42.17
N LYS A 301 97.67 68.47 -41.43
CA LYS A 301 97.85 67.42 -40.41
C LYS A 301 96.74 67.47 -39.34
N GLN A 302 96.29 68.66 -38.96
CA GLN A 302 95.16 68.81 -38.04
C GLN A 302 93.82 68.34 -38.67
N ILE A 303 93.57 68.67 -39.93
CA ILE A 303 92.40 68.19 -40.68
C ILE A 303 92.43 66.66 -40.81
N ASP A 304 93.59 66.07 -41.12
CA ASP A 304 93.76 64.63 -41.25
C ASP A 304 93.45 63.92 -39.91
N VAL A 305 93.99 64.40 -38.80
CA VAL A 305 93.72 63.87 -37.44
C VAL A 305 92.25 64.03 -37.06
N LEU A 306 91.62 65.18 -37.38
CA LEU A 306 90.20 65.40 -37.14
C LEU A 306 89.31 64.51 -38.03
N SER A 307 89.73 64.18 -39.24
CA SER A 307 88.99 63.24 -40.10
C SER A 307 89.03 61.83 -39.51
N HIS A 308 90.21 61.33 -39.13
CA HIS A 308 90.34 60.02 -38.48
C HIS A 308 89.48 59.93 -37.21
N ALA A 309 89.55 60.93 -36.33
CA ALA A 309 88.72 60.97 -35.12
C ALA A 309 87.21 61.03 -35.40
N ASN A 310 86.79 61.68 -36.50
CA ASN A 310 85.40 61.72 -36.96
C ASN A 310 84.96 60.37 -37.56
N ASP A 311 85.84 59.67 -38.27
CA ASP A 311 85.57 58.34 -38.83
C ASP A 311 85.53 57.26 -37.74
N ASP A 312 86.40 57.32 -36.73
CA ASP A 312 86.31 56.51 -35.50
C ASP A 312 84.97 56.74 -34.77
N GLN A 313 84.55 58.01 -34.62
CA GLN A 313 83.24 58.34 -34.03
C GLN A 313 82.07 57.79 -34.86
N LYS A 314 82.12 57.83 -36.19
CA LYS A 314 81.10 57.21 -37.06
C LYS A 314 81.05 55.70 -36.86
N MET A 315 82.20 55.03 -36.76
CA MET A 315 82.28 53.59 -36.49
C MET A 315 81.64 53.24 -35.15
N ILE A 316 82.01 53.95 -34.07
CA ILE A 316 81.43 53.78 -32.73
C ILE A 316 79.91 54.01 -32.73
N ILE A 317 79.42 55.05 -33.43
CA ILE A 317 77.98 55.30 -33.58
C ILE A 317 77.29 54.18 -34.37
N SER A 318 77.94 53.60 -35.38
CA SER A 318 77.43 52.46 -36.15
C SER A 318 77.32 51.21 -35.29
N ASP A 319 78.35 50.92 -34.48
CA ASP A 319 78.36 49.77 -33.57
C ASP A 319 77.25 49.89 -32.51
N TYR A 320 77.10 51.06 -31.88
CA TYR A 320 76.00 51.31 -30.93
C TYR A 320 74.63 51.20 -31.59
N ARG A 321 74.44 51.68 -32.82
CA ARG A 321 73.19 51.46 -33.58
C ARG A 321 72.92 49.96 -33.79
N SER A 322 73.94 49.20 -34.19
CA SER A 322 73.83 47.74 -34.35
C SER A 322 73.54 46.99 -33.03
N GLN A 323 73.99 47.54 -31.90
CA GLN A 323 73.71 47.01 -30.57
C GLN A 323 72.28 47.32 -30.14
N ILE A 324 71.81 48.56 -30.37
CA ILE A 324 70.43 48.98 -30.14
C ILE A 324 69.47 48.11 -30.96
N GLU A 325 69.72 47.93 -32.27
CA GLU A 325 68.89 47.05 -33.11
C GLU A 325 68.82 45.61 -32.60
N ARG A 326 69.95 45.05 -32.15
CA ARG A 326 69.98 43.70 -31.54
C ARG A 326 69.19 43.64 -30.24
N LEU A 327 69.27 44.67 -29.40
CA LEU A 327 68.50 44.76 -28.16
C LEU A 327 67.00 44.95 -28.41
N THR A 328 66.60 45.79 -29.38
CA THR A 328 65.20 45.96 -29.80
C THR A 328 64.63 44.64 -30.31
N ARG A 329 65.29 43.97 -31.26
CA ARG A 329 64.84 42.66 -31.78
C ARG A 329 64.72 41.61 -30.68
N SER A 330 65.71 41.54 -29.77
CA SER A 330 65.67 40.62 -28.61
C SER A 330 64.51 40.93 -27.65
N ASN A 331 64.24 42.22 -27.39
CA ASN A 331 63.11 42.65 -26.60
C ASN A 331 61.76 42.32 -27.27
N ASP A 332 61.64 42.53 -28.58
CA ASP A 332 60.43 42.22 -29.35
C ASP A 332 60.17 40.70 -29.38
N GLU A 333 61.22 39.88 -29.53
CA GLU A 333 61.13 38.44 -29.37
C GLU A 333 60.68 38.02 -27.95
N LEU A 334 61.21 38.65 -26.91
CA LEU A 334 60.80 38.38 -25.52
C LEU A 334 59.34 38.81 -25.27
N MET A 335 58.90 39.95 -25.78
CA MET A 335 57.50 40.40 -25.72
C MET A 335 56.59 39.43 -26.50
N HIS A 336 56.98 38.99 -27.69
CA HIS A 336 56.18 38.04 -28.47
C HIS A 336 56.10 36.65 -27.80
N ARG A 337 57.19 36.17 -27.17
CA ARG A 337 57.20 34.90 -26.41
C ARG A 337 56.36 35.01 -25.14
N THR A 338 56.46 36.11 -24.39
CA THR A 338 55.65 36.32 -23.18
C THR A 338 54.17 36.54 -23.48
N PHE A 339 53.83 37.25 -24.56
CA PHE A 339 52.45 37.37 -25.04
C PHE A 339 51.89 36.03 -25.51
N SER A 340 52.60 35.30 -26.36
CA SER A 340 52.17 33.98 -26.87
C SER A 340 51.97 32.96 -25.74
N THR A 341 52.88 32.90 -24.76
CA THR A 341 52.72 32.03 -23.59
C THR A 341 51.67 32.54 -22.59
N SER A 342 51.27 33.81 -22.65
CA SER A 342 50.13 34.34 -21.88
C SER A 342 48.80 33.92 -22.51
N GLU A 343 48.63 34.14 -23.82
CA GLU A 343 47.42 33.72 -24.55
C GLU A 343 47.27 32.18 -24.56
N GLN A 344 48.36 31.41 -24.73
CA GLN A 344 48.28 29.95 -24.62
C GLN A 344 47.79 29.50 -23.24
N ARG A 345 48.37 30.01 -22.15
CA ARG A 345 47.89 29.68 -20.79
C ARG A 345 46.44 30.10 -20.56
N LYS A 346 46.00 31.20 -21.16
CA LYS A 346 44.60 31.68 -21.12
C LYS A 346 43.65 30.76 -21.89
N THR A 347 44.06 30.23 -23.06
CA THR A 347 43.28 29.20 -23.78
C THR A 347 43.29 27.86 -23.06
N ASP A 348 44.42 27.45 -22.47
CA ASP A 348 44.55 26.21 -21.71
C ASP A 348 43.62 26.25 -20.49
N ILE A 349 43.72 27.30 -19.66
CA ILE A 349 42.83 27.53 -18.50
C ILE A 349 41.36 27.62 -18.95
N GLY A 350 41.07 28.33 -20.04
CA GLY A 350 39.72 28.44 -20.60
C GLY A 350 39.13 27.07 -20.99
N SER A 351 39.92 26.23 -21.68
CA SER A 351 39.50 24.89 -22.08
C SER A 351 39.34 23.94 -20.88
N VAL A 352 40.25 23.99 -19.90
CA VAL A 352 40.13 23.21 -18.66
C VAL A 352 38.84 23.59 -17.91
N ILE A 353 38.58 24.89 -17.71
CA ILE A 353 37.34 25.36 -17.09
C ILE A 353 36.12 24.91 -17.90
N GLN A 354 36.14 25.01 -19.23
CA GLN A 354 35.04 24.58 -20.07
C GLN A 354 34.78 23.06 -19.96
N THR A 355 35.83 22.22 -19.97
CA THR A 355 35.66 20.76 -19.78
C THR A 355 35.15 20.42 -18.38
N GLU A 356 35.57 21.12 -17.34
CA GLU A 356 35.09 20.86 -15.97
C GLU A 356 33.64 21.30 -15.78
N VAL A 357 33.25 22.45 -16.37
CA VAL A 357 31.83 22.88 -16.43
C VAL A 357 30.97 21.87 -17.18
N LEU A 358 31.47 21.27 -18.28
CA LEU A 358 30.75 20.21 -19.00
C LEU A 358 30.61 18.94 -18.15
N LYS A 359 31.68 18.43 -17.52
CA LYS A 359 31.60 17.28 -16.61
C LYS A 359 30.64 17.51 -15.45
N LEU A 360 30.64 18.71 -14.86
CA LEU A 360 29.72 19.07 -13.78
C LEU A 360 28.26 19.14 -14.25
N ALA A 361 28.02 19.59 -15.49
CA ALA A 361 26.69 19.58 -16.09
C ALA A 361 26.22 18.14 -16.43
N GLU A 362 27.09 17.30 -16.99
CA GLU A 362 26.82 15.89 -17.29
C GLU A 362 26.56 15.08 -16.01
N ARG A 363 27.39 15.27 -14.98
CA ARG A 363 27.18 14.66 -13.67
C ARG A 363 25.88 15.14 -13.03
N SER A 364 25.62 16.44 -12.98
CA SER A 364 24.38 17.00 -12.42
C SER A 364 23.15 16.47 -13.16
N ARG A 365 23.24 16.30 -14.48
CA ARG A 365 22.20 15.65 -15.28
C ARG A 365 22.01 14.17 -14.91
N SER A 366 23.10 13.41 -14.77
CA SER A 366 23.05 12.01 -14.36
C SER A 366 22.48 11.83 -12.95
N ASP A 367 22.90 12.68 -11.99
CA ASP A 367 22.35 12.72 -10.63
C ASP A 367 20.84 13.04 -10.65
N ILE A 368 20.37 13.95 -11.51
CA ILE A 368 18.94 14.26 -11.70
C ILE A 368 18.17 13.10 -12.33
N GLU A 369 18.74 12.42 -13.33
CA GLU A 369 18.11 11.27 -14.00
C GLU A 369 18.01 10.07 -13.04
N PHE A 370 19.07 9.80 -12.26
CA PHE A 370 19.06 8.81 -11.18
C PHE A 370 18.04 9.12 -10.08
N ILE A 371 17.97 10.38 -9.60
CA ILE A 371 16.97 10.78 -8.58
C ILE A 371 15.54 10.60 -9.11
N ARG A 372 15.27 10.92 -10.38
CA ARG A 372 13.97 10.66 -11.01
C ARG A 372 13.65 9.17 -11.05
N GLU A 373 14.60 8.33 -11.46
CA GLU A 373 14.40 6.89 -11.56
C GLU A 373 14.17 6.24 -10.19
N VAL A 374 14.96 6.61 -9.17
CA VAL A 374 14.78 6.14 -7.78
C VAL A 374 13.43 6.59 -7.21
N THR A 375 13.01 7.83 -7.50
CA THR A 375 11.71 8.37 -7.05
C THR A 375 10.55 7.63 -7.74
N GLU A 376 10.66 7.35 -9.04
CA GLU A 376 9.65 6.61 -9.79
C GLU A 376 9.59 5.14 -9.36
N LYS A 377 10.73 4.46 -9.18
CA LYS A 377 10.80 3.11 -8.61
C LYS A 377 10.21 3.06 -7.18
N ALA A 378 10.40 4.09 -6.36
CA ALA A 378 9.75 4.20 -5.05
C ALA A 378 8.23 4.36 -5.18
N ARG A 379 7.76 5.30 -6.02
CA ARG A 379 6.34 5.52 -6.30
C ARG A 379 5.64 4.27 -6.82
N GLN A 380 6.28 3.50 -7.69
CA GLN A 380 5.78 2.23 -8.21
C GLN A 380 5.67 1.16 -7.11
N ARG A 381 6.68 1.04 -6.23
CA ARG A 381 6.64 0.12 -5.06
C ARG A 381 5.52 0.48 -4.10
N GLU A 382 5.32 1.77 -3.80
CA GLU A 382 4.19 2.24 -2.99
C GLU A 382 2.86 1.93 -3.68
N THR A 383 2.71 2.26 -4.96
CA THR A 383 1.48 1.99 -5.74
C THR A 383 1.13 0.50 -5.71
N SER A 384 2.08 -0.39 -6.01
CA SER A 384 1.88 -1.85 -5.95
C SER A 384 1.56 -2.35 -4.54
N THR A 385 2.06 -1.68 -3.50
CA THR A 385 1.73 -2.00 -2.10
C THR A 385 0.30 -1.57 -1.75
N TRP A 386 -0.14 -0.39 -2.19
CA TRP A 386 -1.53 0.05 -2.06
C TRP A 386 -2.51 -0.84 -2.83
N GLU A 387 -2.18 -1.25 -4.05
CA GLU A 387 -2.97 -2.20 -4.85
C GLU A 387 -3.11 -3.57 -4.17
N LYS A 388 -2.00 -4.12 -3.65
CA LYS A 388 -2.01 -5.39 -2.88
C LYS A 388 -2.85 -5.26 -1.61
N ASN A 389 -2.70 -4.18 -0.86
CA ASN A 389 -3.49 -3.93 0.35
C ASN A 389 -4.99 -3.76 0.04
N TYR A 390 -5.32 -3.04 -1.05
CA TYR A 390 -6.70 -2.88 -1.54
C TYR A 390 -7.31 -4.22 -1.95
N ASN A 391 -6.60 -5.03 -2.73
CA ASN A 391 -7.05 -6.35 -3.16
C ASN A 391 -7.26 -7.29 -1.97
N ASN A 392 -6.31 -7.34 -1.03
CA ASN A 392 -6.43 -8.11 0.21
C ASN A 392 -7.68 -7.71 1.03
N ALA A 393 -7.90 -6.41 1.23
CA ALA A 393 -9.07 -5.89 1.93
C ALA A 393 -10.37 -6.21 1.17
N MET A 394 -10.36 -6.15 -0.16
CA MET A 394 -11.52 -6.48 -0.99
C MET A 394 -11.85 -7.98 -0.97
N ASP A 395 -10.84 -8.85 -0.88
CA ASP A 395 -11.04 -10.30 -0.70
C ASP A 395 -11.48 -10.66 0.72
N GLU A 396 -10.99 -9.95 1.74
CA GLU A 396 -11.53 -10.04 3.10
C GLU A 396 -13.01 -9.61 3.15
N ILE A 397 -13.38 -8.51 2.47
CA ILE A 397 -14.78 -8.07 2.34
C ILE A 397 -15.63 -9.12 1.61
N LYS A 398 -15.12 -9.78 0.56
CA LYS A 398 -15.83 -10.89 -0.11
C LYS A 398 -16.04 -12.07 0.86
N LYS A 399 -15.02 -12.44 1.63
CA LYS A 399 -15.08 -13.52 2.61
C LYS A 399 -16.08 -13.21 3.74
N LEU A 400 -15.99 -12.03 4.35
CA LEU A 400 -16.89 -11.59 5.42
C LEU A 400 -18.35 -11.52 4.94
N ARG A 401 -18.61 -11.08 3.70
CA ARG A 401 -19.96 -11.12 3.10
C ARG A 401 -20.47 -12.55 2.88
N LEU A 402 -19.60 -13.49 2.55
CA LEU A 402 -19.94 -14.90 2.34
C LEU A 402 -20.18 -15.63 3.67
N ASP A 403 -19.40 -15.34 4.70
CA ASP A 403 -19.58 -15.90 6.05
C ASP A 403 -20.77 -15.25 6.78
N LEU A 404 -21.07 -13.97 6.52
CA LEU A 404 -22.33 -13.33 6.94
C LEU A 404 -23.55 -14.05 6.35
N ARG A 405 -23.57 -14.32 5.04
CA ARG A 405 -24.67 -15.05 4.39
C ARG A 405 -24.89 -16.45 4.98
N LYS A 406 -23.82 -17.20 5.25
CA LYS A 406 -23.93 -18.50 5.95
C LYS A 406 -24.56 -18.35 7.34
N SER A 407 -24.19 -17.31 8.08
CA SER A 407 -24.76 -17.01 9.40
C SER A 407 -26.25 -16.64 9.31
N GLU A 408 -26.63 -15.85 8.29
CA GLU A 408 -28.03 -15.52 7.99
C GLU A 408 -28.85 -16.75 7.57
N GLU A 409 -28.29 -17.64 6.74
CA GLU A 409 -28.87 -18.93 6.34
C GLU A 409 -29.06 -19.86 7.56
N GLN A 410 -28.05 -20.00 8.42
CA GLN A 410 -28.12 -20.78 9.66
C GLN A 410 -29.15 -20.21 10.63
N ARG A 411 -29.18 -18.88 10.82
CA ARG A 411 -30.19 -18.19 11.64
C ARG A 411 -31.60 -18.42 11.09
N SER A 412 -31.76 -18.47 9.77
CA SER A 412 -33.04 -18.77 9.11
C SER A 412 -33.47 -20.23 9.34
N SER A 413 -32.54 -21.19 9.24
CA SER A 413 -32.80 -22.61 9.54
C SER A 413 -33.28 -22.79 10.99
N VAL A 414 -32.52 -22.27 11.95
CA VAL A 414 -32.86 -22.35 13.38
C VAL A 414 -34.19 -21.63 13.69
N GLN A 415 -34.49 -20.52 12.99
CA GLN A 415 -35.79 -19.84 13.12
C GLN A 415 -36.96 -20.68 12.58
N ALA A 416 -36.78 -21.39 11.47
CA ALA A 416 -37.77 -22.32 10.93
C ALA A 416 -37.95 -23.56 11.83
N GLU A 417 -36.85 -24.15 12.31
CA GLU A 417 -36.85 -25.26 13.27
C GLU A 417 -37.60 -24.87 14.55
N TYR A 418 -37.32 -23.70 15.12
CA TYR A 418 -38.04 -23.16 16.27
C TYR A 418 -39.55 -23.01 16.00
N GLN A 419 -39.95 -22.49 14.83
CA GLN A 419 -41.36 -22.37 14.45
C GLN A 419 -42.04 -23.75 14.32
N THR A 420 -41.37 -24.75 13.74
CA THR A 420 -41.91 -26.12 13.67
C THR A 420 -42.03 -26.77 15.04
N LEU A 421 -41.08 -26.52 15.95
CA LEU A 421 -41.12 -27.03 17.32
C LEU A 421 -42.22 -26.34 18.15
N GLN A 422 -42.42 -25.04 17.97
CA GLN A 422 -43.54 -24.32 18.60
C GLN A 422 -44.89 -24.90 18.16
N LEU A 423 -45.10 -25.08 16.85
CA LEU A 423 -46.33 -25.69 16.32
C LEU A 423 -46.52 -27.13 16.81
N ALA A 424 -45.43 -27.91 16.95
CA ALA A 424 -45.49 -29.25 17.53
C ALA A 424 -45.92 -29.23 19.01
N HIS A 425 -45.38 -28.32 19.82
CA HIS A 425 -45.80 -28.17 21.22
C HIS A 425 -47.22 -27.61 21.37
N GLU A 426 -47.69 -26.74 20.47
CA GLU A 426 -49.09 -26.29 20.43
C GLU A 426 -50.03 -27.46 20.07
N ALA A 427 -49.62 -28.36 19.17
CA ALA A 427 -50.34 -29.60 18.84
C ALA A 427 -50.34 -30.62 20.00
N GLU A 428 -49.22 -30.79 20.71
CA GLU A 428 -49.16 -31.62 21.93
C GLU A 428 -50.03 -31.06 23.06
N LEU A 429 -49.98 -29.75 23.28
CA LEU A 429 -50.75 -29.07 24.33
C LEU A 429 -52.26 -29.15 24.05
N THR A 430 -52.69 -28.97 22.80
CA THR A 430 -54.10 -29.15 22.42
C THR A 430 -54.55 -30.60 22.53
N ARG A 431 -53.71 -31.58 22.20
CA ARG A 431 -53.98 -33.01 22.44
C ARG A 431 -54.13 -33.32 23.93
N VAL A 432 -53.22 -32.86 24.77
CA VAL A 432 -53.29 -33.06 26.23
C VAL A 432 -54.53 -32.36 26.81
N GLN A 433 -54.95 -31.21 26.27
CA GLN A 433 -56.21 -30.57 26.65
C GLN A 433 -57.45 -31.36 26.21
N SER A 434 -57.47 -31.99 25.03
CA SER A 434 -58.58 -32.88 24.65
C SER A 434 -58.62 -34.14 25.51
N ASP A 435 -57.47 -34.77 25.76
CA ASP A 435 -57.36 -35.96 26.60
C ASP A 435 -57.83 -35.66 28.03
N LEU A 436 -57.44 -34.51 28.59
CA LEU A 436 -57.89 -34.04 29.90
C LEU A 436 -59.41 -33.79 29.96
N ARG A 437 -60.01 -33.19 28.92
CA ARG A 437 -61.47 -33.02 28.82
C ARG A 437 -62.19 -34.37 28.80
N VAL A 438 -61.75 -35.30 27.97
CA VAL A 438 -62.32 -36.66 27.91
C VAL A 438 -62.22 -37.36 29.28
N LYS A 439 -61.05 -37.30 29.93
CA LYS A 439 -60.88 -37.88 31.28
C LYS A 439 -61.69 -37.17 32.36
N THR A 440 -62.03 -35.90 32.18
CA THR A 440 -62.94 -35.17 33.07
C THR A 440 -64.38 -35.69 32.93
N TYR A 441 -64.87 -35.87 31.70
CA TYR A 441 -66.19 -36.44 31.43
C TYR A 441 -66.30 -37.92 31.85
N GLU A 442 -65.26 -38.73 31.64
CA GLU A 442 -65.22 -40.11 32.16
C GLU A 442 -65.33 -40.12 33.70
N LEU A 443 -64.58 -39.26 34.39
CA LEU A 443 -64.58 -39.16 35.85
C LEU A 443 -65.94 -38.66 36.39
N GLU A 444 -66.58 -37.72 35.71
CA GLU A 444 -67.92 -37.24 36.02
C GLU A 444 -68.99 -38.33 35.82
N SER A 445 -68.93 -39.08 34.71
CA SER A 445 -69.80 -40.23 34.46
C SER A 445 -69.62 -41.35 35.50
N ILE A 446 -68.37 -41.64 35.89
CA ILE A 446 -68.06 -42.63 36.94
C ILE A 446 -68.56 -42.16 38.31
N LYS A 447 -68.47 -40.86 38.64
CA LYS A 447 -69.06 -40.30 39.88
C LYS A 447 -70.57 -40.47 39.90
N LEU A 448 -71.26 -40.04 38.83
CA LEU A 448 -72.72 -40.13 38.75
C LEU A 448 -73.18 -41.60 38.85
N ARG A 449 -72.50 -42.54 38.18
CA ARG A 449 -72.80 -43.98 38.32
C ARG A 449 -72.45 -44.54 39.72
N ASN A 450 -71.47 -43.97 40.42
CA ASN A 450 -71.14 -44.32 41.80
C ASN A 450 -72.19 -43.81 42.79
N GLU A 451 -72.77 -42.64 42.53
CA GLU A 451 -73.88 -42.04 43.29
C GLU A 451 -75.17 -42.82 43.07
N GLU A 452 -75.50 -43.20 41.83
CA GLU A 452 -76.58 -44.15 41.52
C GLU A 452 -76.42 -45.50 42.24
N LEU A 453 -75.21 -46.08 42.21
CA LEU A 453 -74.93 -47.36 42.87
C LEU A 453 -74.97 -47.28 44.40
N LYS A 454 -74.70 -46.10 44.99
CA LYS A 454 -74.87 -45.86 46.43
C LYS A 454 -76.35 -45.81 46.80
N ALA A 455 -77.16 -45.05 46.06
CA ALA A 455 -78.60 -45.00 46.27
C ALA A 455 -79.23 -46.40 46.13
N GLN A 456 -78.87 -47.14 45.07
CA GLN A 456 -79.31 -48.54 44.90
C GLN A 456 -78.87 -49.46 46.05
N LEU A 457 -77.70 -49.23 46.64
CA LEU A 457 -77.24 -49.99 47.81
C LEU A 457 -78.03 -49.61 49.06
N GLU A 458 -78.30 -48.33 49.28
CA GLU A 458 -79.13 -47.77 50.36
C GLU A 458 -80.55 -48.35 50.32
N ASP A 459 -81.20 -48.32 49.15
CA ASP A 459 -82.49 -48.98 48.86
C ASP A 459 -82.45 -50.47 49.27
N THR A 460 -81.42 -51.23 48.85
CA THR A 460 -81.32 -52.66 49.19
C THR A 460 -81.00 -52.92 50.67
N THR A 461 -80.37 -51.98 51.39
CA THR A 461 -80.19 -52.11 52.84
C THR A 461 -81.48 -51.83 53.61
N ASP A 462 -82.29 -50.87 53.16
CA ASP A 462 -83.61 -50.59 53.72
C ASP A 462 -84.58 -51.75 53.45
N GLU A 463 -84.57 -52.34 52.25
CA GLU A 463 -85.32 -53.56 51.96
C GLU A 463 -84.86 -54.72 52.86
N ARG A 464 -83.55 -54.95 53.00
CA ARG A 464 -82.99 -55.99 53.87
C ARG A 464 -83.45 -55.83 55.31
N ASP A 465 -83.42 -54.61 55.85
CA ASP A 465 -83.76 -54.35 57.25
C ASP A 465 -85.28 -54.40 57.48
N ALA A 466 -86.09 -54.01 56.49
CA ALA A 466 -87.52 -54.28 56.47
C ALA A 466 -87.86 -55.78 56.39
N PHE A 467 -87.06 -56.59 55.67
CA PHE A 467 -87.21 -58.05 55.67
C PHE A 467 -86.74 -58.69 56.98
N ALA A 468 -85.67 -58.18 57.60
CA ALA A 468 -85.22 -58.63 58.93
C ALA A 468 -86.29 -58.35 60.00
N ALA A 469 -86.87 -57.15 60.01
CA ALA A 469 -87.97 -56.81 60.92
C ALA A 469 -89.20 -57.71 60.71
N LYS A 470 -89.58 -57.99 59.45
CA LYS A 470 -90.67 -58.96 59.14
C LYS A 470 -90.33 -60.37 59.63
N PHE A 471 -89.08 -60.81 59.47
CA PHE A 471 -88.64 -62.13 59.93
C PHE A 471 -88.68 -62.25 61.47
N ASP A 472 -88.24 -61.23 62.20
CA ASP A 472 -88.32 -61.22 63.66
C ASP A 472 -89.77 -61.12 64.18
N ILE A 473 -90.69 -60.46 63.47
CA ILE A 473 -92.13 -60.50 63.76
C ILE A 473 -92.67 -61.92 63.55
N ILE A 474 -92.44 -62.54 62.38
CA ILE A 474 -92.90 -63.91 62.09
C ILE A 474 -92.32 -64.92 63.10
N LYS A 475 -91.08 -64.71 63.56
CA LYS A 475 -90.43 -65.53 64.59
C LYS A 475 -91.06 -65.33 65.98
N GLN A 476 -91.48 -64.12 66.33
CA GLN A 476 -92.26 -63.86 67.56
C GLN A 476 -93.66 -64.49 67.47
N GLU A 477 -94.34 -64.36 66.33
CA GLU A 477 -95.62 -65.02 66.07
C GLU A 477 -95.52 -66.55 66.12
N LEU A 478 -94.45 -67.13 65.57
CA LEU A 478 -94.17 -68.57 65.64
C LEU A 478 -93.96 -69.04 67.09
N VAL A 479 -93.12 -68.35 67.88
CA VAL A 479 -92.92 -68.68 69.30
C VAL A 479 -94.21 -68.52 70.11
N ALA A 480 -95.02 -67.50 69.82
CA ALA A 480 -96.35 -67.35 70.41
C ALA A 480 -97.30 -68.49 70.00
N LYS A 481 -97.24 -68.96 68.74
CA LYS A 481 -98.04 -70.09 68.26
C LYS A 481 -97.57 -71.44 68.81
N GLU A 482 -96.28 -71.64 69.04
CA GLU A 482 -95.75 -72.80 69.77
C GLU A 482 -96.19 -72.79 71.24
N ALA A 483 -96.33 -71.62 71.86
CA ALA A 483 -96.88 -71.47 73.21
C ALA A 483 -98.40 -71.73 73.27
N ASP A 484 -99.17 -71.15 72.34
CA ASP A 484 -100.60 -71.47 72.16
C ASP A 484 -100.78 -72.97 71.94
N GLN A 485 -99.97 -73.57 71.06
CA GLN A 485 -100.01 -74.99 70.73
C GLN A 485 -99.77 -75.83 71.98
N LYS A 486 -98.72 -75.57 72.77
CA LYS A 486 -98.48 -76.28 74.04
C LYS A 486 -99.67 -76.18 75.00
N VAL A 487 -100.28 -75.00 75.14
CA VAL A 487 -101.49 -74.83 75.97
C VAL A 487 -102.70 -75.59 75.40
N THR A 488 -102.80 -75.77 74.08
CA THR A 488 -103.80 -76.67 73.47
C THR A 488 -103.45 -78.14 73.62
N GLU A 489 -102.18 -78.54 73.56
CA GLU A 489 -101.71 -79.90 73.78
C GLU A 489 -101.89 -80.34 75.24
N GLU A 490 -101.65 -79.45 76.22
CA GLU A 490 -101.98 -79.65 77.63
C GLU A 490 -103.50 -79.82 77.84
N LYS A 491 -104.33 -79.02 77.16
CA LYS A 491 -105.80 -79.17 77.20
C LYS A 491 -106.26 -80.47 76.55
N ILE A 492 -105.65 -80.85 75.42
CA ILE A 492 -105.91 -82.13 74.75
C ILE A 492 -105.50 -83.27 75.67
N ALA A 493 -104.30 -83.23 76.28
CA ALA A 493 -103.86 -84.25 77.25
C ALA A 493 -104.81 -84.37 78.45
N ASN A 494 -105.29 -83.26 79.02
CA ASN A 494 -106.31 -83.26 80.07
C ASN A 494 -107.67 -83.82 79.61
N LEU A 495 -108.04 -83.61 78.34
CA LEU A 495 -109.25 -84.18 77.76
C LEU A 495 -109.06 -85.67 77.41
N THR A 496 -107.90 -86.08 76.92
CA THR A 496 -107.51 -87.46 76.68
C THR A 496 -107.39 -88.25 77.99
N GLU A 497 -106.93 -87.65 79.09
CA GLU A 497 -106.95 -88.30 80.40
C GLU A 497 -108.38 -88.53 80.90
N LYS A 498 -109.29 -87.57 80.68
CA LYS A 498 -110.72 -87.74 80.94
C LYS A 498 -111.36 -88.76 80.01
N VAL A 499 -111.02 -88.76 78.72
CA VAL A 499 -111.50 -89.76 77.75
C VAL A 499 -110.98 -91.14 78.13
N ASN A 500 -109.70 -91.33 78.43
CA ASN A 500 -109.13 -92.58 78.97
C ASN A 500 -109.78 -93.04 80.30
N MET A 501 -110.49 -92.16 81.00
CA MET A 501 -111.28 -92.48 82.21
C MET A 501 -112.74 -92.79 81.86
N TYR A 502 -113.30 -92.18 80.82
CA TYR A 502 -114.57 -92.59 80.22
C TYR A 502 -114.44 -93.92 79.46
N GLU A 503 -113.41 -94.13 78.63
CA GLU A 503 -113.08 -95.39 77.93
C GLU A 503 -112.85 -96.56 78.89
N LYS A 504 -112.46 -96.31 80.15
CA LYS A 504 -112.42 -97.36 81.19
C LYS A 504 -113.82 -97.73 81.67
N LEU A 505 -114.68 -96.74 81.90
CA LEU A 505 -116.10 -96.95 82.22
C LEU A 505 -116.85 -97.56 81.02
N GLU A 506 -116.48 -97.20 79.79
CA GLU A 506 -117.04 -97.69 78.54
C GLU A 506 -116.54 -99.11 78.26
N GLY A 507 -115.25 -99.43 78.50
CA GLY A 507 -114.75 -100.81 78.48
C GLY A 507 -115.37 -101.72 79.56
N GLU A 508 -115.74 -101.16 80.72
CA GLU A 508 -116.56 -101.84 81.75
C GLU A 508 -118.05 -102.02 81.35
N LEU A 509 -118.50 -101.39 80.26
CA LEU A 509 -119.86 -101.51 79.70
C LEU A 509 -119.90 -102.31 78.39
N ASP A 510 -118.91 -102.14 77.51
CA ASP A 510 -118.79 -102.82 76.21
C ASP A 510 -118.36 -104.27 76.35
N THR A 511 -117.70 -104.64 77.45
CA THR A 511 -117.57 -106.05 77.87
C THR A 511 -118.92 -106.73 78.17
N ALA A 512 -120.03 -105.99 78.18
CA ALA A 512 -121.39 -106.51 78.20
C ALA A 512 -122.18 -106.29 76.88
N ILE A 513 -121.63 -105.60 75.87
CA ILE A 513 -122.38 -105.13 74.68
C ILE A 513 -121.73 -105.50 73.34
N GLU A 514 -120.41 -105.75 73.22
CA GLU A 514 -119.77 -106.10 71.94
C GLU A 514 -120.23 -107.47 71.36
N ASN A 515 -121.21 -107.42 70.48
CA ASN A 515 -121.45 -108.39 69.41
C ASN A 515 -122.03 -107.67 68.17
N LEU A 516 -121.34 -107.79 67.03
CA LEU A 516 -121.75 -107.44 65.64
C LEU A 516 -121.55 -105.99 65.12
N ASP A 517 -120.29 -105.66 64.79
CA ASP A 517 -119.72 -105.46 63.43
C ASP A 517 -120.45 -104.64 62.32
N MET A 518 -119.69 -104.02 61.39
CA MET A 518 -120.14 -102.96 60.44
C MET A 518 -119.33 -102.89 59.11
N GLN A 519 -119.89 -102.36 58.00
CA GLN A 519 -119.21 -102.27 56.67
C GLN A 519 -119.57 -101.08 55.74
N GLY A 520 -118.55 -100.47 55.09
CA GLY A 520 -118.42 -100.46 53.60
C GLY A 520 -118.69 -99.22 52.69
N ALA A 521 -117.87 -99.10 51.62
CA ALA A 521 -118.10 -98.50 50.26
C ALA A 521 -118.11 -96.94 50.01
N SER A 522 -117.24 -96.36 49.14
CA SER A 522 -117.36 -96.02 47.67
C SER A 522 -118.06 -94.66 47.35
N ALA A 523 -118.20 -94.02 46.16
CA ALA A 523 -117.94 -94.21 44.69
C ALA A 523 -118.03 -92.79 43.96
N ILE A 524 -118.00 -92.45 42.63
CA ILE A 524 -117.68 -93.07 41.29
C ILE A 524 -117.53 -92.00 40.12
N ASN A 525 -116.79 -92.32 39.03
CA ASN A 525 -116.83 -91.91 37.58
C ASN A 525 -116.73 -90.48 36.91
N VAL A 526 -116.13 -90.58 35.69
CA VAL A 526 -116.11 -89.87 34.37
C VAL A 526 -117.51 -89.69 33.66
N PRO A 527 -117.72 -89.24 32.37
CA PRO A 527 -116.86 -88.69 31.26
C PRO A 527 -117.42 -87.55 30.31
N SER A 528 -116.56 -87.04 29.39
CA SER A 528 -116.78 -86.89 27.91
C SER A 528 -116.90 -85.51 27.16
N ASP A 529 -116.19 -85.47 26.01
CA ASP A 529 -116.27 -84.69 24.74
C ASP A 529 -116.44 -83.13 24.68
N ALA A 530 -116.72 -82.63 23.46
CA ALA A 530 -116.72 -81.27 22.92
C ALA A 530 -115.36 -80.52 22.94
N ASN A 531 -114.69 -80.48 24.09
CA ASN A 531 -113.50 -79.65 24.34
C ASN A 531 -112.29 -80.00 23.43
N ARG A 532 -112.25 -81.21 22.86
CA ARG A 532 -111.13 -81.67 22.01
C ARG A 532 -111.09 -81.02 20.62
N ARG A 533 -112.23 -80.67 20.01
CA ARG A 533 -112.28 -80.07 18.66
C ARG A 533 -111.83 -78.60 18.66
N VAL A 534 -112.28 -77.82 19.63
CA VAL A 534 -111.91 -76.39 19.76
C VAL A 534 -110.39 -76.22 19.88
N LYS A 535 -109.72 -77.11 20.64
CA LYS A 535 -108.26 -77.10 20.81
C LYS A 535 -107.48 -77.22 19.49
N GLN A 536 -107.95 -78.02 18.52
CA GLN A 536 -107.25 -78.21 17.24
C GLN A 536 -107.31 -76.96 16.35
N SER A 537 -108.46 -76.26 16.30
CA SER A 537 -108.58 -74.99 15.59
C SER A 537 -107.67 -73.92 16.21
N ILE A 538 -107.68 -73.80 17.54
CA ILE A 538 -106.80 -72.87 18.28
C ILE A 538 -105.32 -73.20 18.06
N GLN A 539 -104.94 -74.47 17.97
CA GLN A 539 -103.55 -74.88 17.67
C GLN A 539 -103.10 -74.45 16.26
N LEU A 540 -103.98 -74.49 15.26
CA LEU A 540 -103.65 -74.01 13.91
C LEU A 540 -103.48 -72.49 13.88
N SER A 541 -104.41 -71.71 14.44
CA SER A 541 -104.27 -70.25 14.53
C SER A 541 -103.03 -69.83 15.32
N LYS A 542 -102.71 -70.53 16.43
CA LYS A 542 -101.46 -70.31 17.18
C LYS A 542 -100.23 -70.60 16.31
N ARG A 543 -100.23 -71.67 15.52
CA ARG A 543 -99.10 -72.00 14.63
C ARG A 543 -98.88 -70.96 13.53
N VAL A 544 -99.95 -70.46 12.91
CA VAL A 544 -99.86 -69.36 11.93
C VAL A 544 -99.32 -68.09 12.60
N MET A 545 -99.86 -67.72 13.76
CA MET A 545 -99.44 -66.54 14.51
C MET A 545 -97.97 -66.63 14.97
N THR A 546 -97.47 -67.80 15.37
CA THR A 546 -96.04 -67.99 15.68
C THR A 546 -95.15 -67.91 14.45
N LEU A 547 -95.57 -68.46 13.31
CA LEU A 547 -94.81 -68.37 12.05
C LEU A 547 -94.76 -66.92 11.54
N GLN A 548 -95.85 -66.18 11.67
CA GLN A 548 -95.92 -64.77 11.30
C GLN A 548 -95.07 -63.89 12.22
N LYS A 549 -95.03 -64.19 13.53
CA LYS A 549 -94.10 -63.55 14.47
C LYS A 549 -92.63 -63.84 14.10
N GLN A 550 -92.28 -65.10 13.85
CA GLN A 550 -90.95 -65.50 13.40
C GLN A 550 -90.57 -64.83 12.07
N GLN A 551 -91.50 -64.65 11.15
CA GLN A 551 -91.28 -63.92 9.90
C GLN A 551 -90.94 -62.44 10.17
N THR A 552 -91.64 -61.77 11.09
CA THR A 552 -91.31 -60.38 11.45
C THR A 552 -89.97 -60.27 12.20
N GLU A 553 -89.64 -61.23 13.07
CA GLU A 553 -88.37 -61.28 13.79
C GLU A 553 -87.20 -61.45 12.79
N LEU A 554 -87.26 -62.44 11.90
CA LEU A 554 -86.27 -62.65 10.83
C LEU A 554 -86.18 -61.48 9.85
N THR A 555 -87.28 -60.77 9.58
CA THR A 555 -87.26 -59.57 8.71
C THR A 555 -86.56 -58.40 9.38
N ASN A 556 -86.72 -58.24 10.70
CA ASN A 556 -85.99 -57.24 11.48
C ASN A 556 -84.50 -57.59 11.56
N GLU A 557 -84.14 -58.83 11.88
CA GLU A 557 -82.76 -59.32 11.88
C GLU A 557 -82.08 -59.12 10.50
N LEU A 558 -82.80 -59.34 9.40
CA LEU A 558 -82.31 -59.10 8.04
C LEU A 558 -82.04 -57.60 7.76
N ASN A 559 -82.81 -56.69 8.35
CA ASN A 559 -82.59 -55.25 8.20
C ASN A 559 -81.44 -54.76 9.10
N ASP A 560 -81.39 -55.23 10.35
CA ASP A 560 -80.29 -55.03 11.28
C ASP A 560 -78.93 -55.47 10.71
N THR A 561 -78.89 -56.66 10.10
CA THR A 561 -77.67 -57.20 9.48
C THR A 561 -77.28 -56.44 8.22
N LYS A 562 -78.23 -55.98 7.40
CA LYS A 562 -77.95 -55.04 6.28
C LYS A 562 -77.39 -53.70 6.77
N GLN A 563 -77.95 -53.13 7.84
CA GLN A 563 -77.47 -51.86 8.40
C GLN A 563 -76.05 -52.00 8.95
N LYS A 564 -75.77 -53.09 9.68
CA LYS A 564 -74.43 -53.43 10.18
C LYS A 564 -73.44 -53.68 9.02
N LEU A 565 -73.88 -54.32 7.93
CA LEU A 565 -73.06 -54.54 6.74
C LEU A 565 -72.73 -53.22 6.02
N ALA A 566 -73.68 -52.29 5.91
CA ALA A 566 -73.43 -50.95 5.36
C ALA A 566 -72.41 -50.20 6.22
N GLN A 567 -72.61 -50.12 7.54
CA GLN A 567 -71.67 -49.51 8.48
C GLN A 567 -70.25 -50.10 8.36
N LYS A 568 -70.11 -51.44 8.27
CA LYS A 568 -68.80 -52.08 8.08
C LYS A 568 -68.20 -51.87 6.69
N THR A 569 -69.02 -51.57 5.68
CA THR A 569 -68.53 -51.17 4.35
C THR A 569 -67.98 -49.74 4.39
N ASP A 570 -68.66 -48.82 5.08
CA ASP A 570 -68.23 -47.43 5.23
C ASP A 570 -66.98 -47.31 6.14
N GLU A 571 -66.90 -48.10 7.22
CA GLU A 571 -65.67 -48.27 8.01
C GLU A 571 -64.51 -48.80 7.15
N CYS A 572 -64.76 -49.79 6.28
CA CYS A 572 -63.73 -50.33 5.40
C CYS A 572 -63.23 -49.30 4.37
N ASN A 573 -64.14 -48.51 3.78
CA ASN A 573 -63.80 -47.44 2.86
C ASN A 573 -63.00 -46.33 3.54
N THR A 574 -63.46 -45.83 4.70
CA THR A 574 -62.76 -44.78 5.45
C THR A 574 -61.38 -45.24 5.96
N MET A 575 -61.24 -46.49 6.41
CA MET A 575 -59.93 -47.07 6.76
C MET A 575 -59.01 -47.20 5.54
N LYS A 576 -59.55 -47.49 4.35
CA LYS A 576 -58.79 -47.55 3.10
C LYS A 576 -58.31 -46.17 2.65
N ASP A 577 -59.13 -45.14 2.80
CA ASP A 577 -58.74 -43.75 2.50
C ASP A 577 -57.72 -43.21 3.51
N GLN A 578 -57.85 -43.56 4.80
CA GLN A 578 -56.82 -43.29 5.81
C GLN A 578 -55.49 -44.01 5.49
N LEU A 579 -55.53 -45.26 5.01
CA LEU A 579 -54.33 -45.99 4.57
C LEU A 579 -53.67 -45.33 3.36
N ASN A 580 -54.47 -44.88 2.38
CA ASN A 580 -53.97 -44.13 1.21
C ASN A 580 -53.32 -42.80 1.65
N ALA A 581 -53.94 -42.06 2.57
CA ALA A 581 -53.39 -40.83 3.13
C ALA A 581 -52.09 -41.09 3.92
N ALA A 582 -52.01 -42.15 4.71
CA ALA A 582 -50.81 -42.56 5.44
C ALA A 582 -49.66 -43.01 4.51
N GLY A 583 -49.96 -43.43 3.28
CA GLY A 583 -48.98 -43.73 2.24
C GLY A 583 -48.32 -42.49 1.62
N GLN A 584 -49.01 -41.35 1.57
CA GLN A 584 -48.49 -40.14 0.91
C GLN A 584 -47.19 -39.60 1.55
N PRO A 585 -47.07 -39.47 2.89
CA PRO A 585 -45.79 -39.10 3.53
C PRO A 585 -44.64 -40.04 3.16
N GLN A 586 -44.90 -41.36 3.10
CA GLN A 586 -43.88 -42.34 2.74
C GLN A 586 -43.40 -42.15 1.29
N GLN A 587 -44.32 -41.85 0.37
CA GLN A 587 -44.01 -41.58 -1.02
C GLN A 587 -43.18 -40.29 -1.19
N VAL A 588 -43.47 -39.24 -0.41
CA VAL A 588 -42.65 -38.01 -0.36
C VAL A 588 -41.27 -38.29 0.23
N PHE A 589 -41.15 -39.06 1.31
CA PHE A 589 -39.84 -39.46 1.86
C PHE A 589 -38.99 -40.25 0.85
N VAL A 590 -39.59 -41.15 0.05
CA VAL A 590 -38.88 -41.87 -1.01
C VAL A 590 -38.36 -40.92 -2.10
N GLN A 591 -39.13 -39.89 -2.48
CA GLN A 591 -38.68 -38.86 -3.43
C GLN A 591 -37.53 -38.03 -2.84
N MET A 592 -37.65 -37.55 -1.60
CA MET A 592 -36.59 -36.81 -0.92
C MET A 592 -35.31 -37.65 -0.76
N LEU A 593 -35.42 -38.95 -0.47
CA LEU A 593 -34.28 -39.87 -0.41
C LEU A 593 -33.61 -40.03 -1.78
N ALA A 594 -34.38 -40.10 -2.87
CA ALA A 594 -33.83 -40.17 -4.22
C ALA A 594 -33.06 -38.88 -4.60
N GLU A 595 -33.63 -37.70 -4.30
CA GLU A 595 -32.97 -36.40 -4.50
C GLU A 595 -31.68 -36.28 -3.68
N LYS A 596 -31.71 -36.67 -2.39
CA LYS A 596 -30.53 -36.66 -1.53
C LYS A 596 -29.46 -37.63 -2.01
N GLN A 597 -29.85 -38.80 -2.51
CA GLN A 597 -28.92 -39.77 -3.10
C GLN A 597 -28.30 -39.26 -4.41
N GLU A 598 -29.00 -38.44 -5.19
CA GLU A 598 -28.41 -37.75 -6.34
C GLU A 598 -27.47 -36.62 -5.91
N GLN A 599 -27.85 -35.82 -4.89
CA GLN A 599 -27.01 -34.78 -4.30
C GLN A 599 -25.68 -35.36 -3.77
N ILE A 600 -25.73 -36.52 -3.11
CA ILE A 600 -24.55 -37.27 -2.66
C ILE A 600 -23.67 -37.68 -3.85
N LYS A 601 -24.23 -38.25 -4.92
CA LYS A 601 -23.47 -38.62 -6.13
C LYS A 601 -22.79 -37.40 -6.80
N ARG A 602 -23.46 -36.25 -6.84
CA ARG A 602 -22.89 -34.99 -7.36
C ARG A 602 -21.72 -34.50 -6.48
N LEU A 603 -21.85 -34.58 -5.16
CA LEU A 603 -20.78 -34.21 -4.22
C LEU A 603 -19.58 -35.17 -4.28
N GLN A 604 -19.82 -36.49 -4.39
CA GLN A 604 -18.75 -37.49 -4.55
C GLN A 604 -17.89 -37.21 -5.80
N LYS A 605 -18.51 -36.93 -6.95
CA LYS A 605 -17.79 -36.54 -8.17
C LYS A 605 -16.95 -35.26 -7.98
N LYS A 606 -17.47 -34.27 -7.24
CA LYS A 606 -16.73 -33.03 -6.93
C LYS A 606 -15.53 -33.29 -6.01
N ILE A 607 -15.68 -34.17 -5.02
CA ILE A 607 -14.59 -34.58 -4.12
C ILE A 607 -13.50 -35.32 -4.91
N GLN A 608 -13.88 -36.24 -5.82
CA GLN A 608 -12.92 -36.92 -6.69
C GLN A 608 -12.12 -35.93 -7.54
N TYR A 609 -12.79 -35.05 -8.28
CA TYR A 609 -12.14 -34.02 -9.11
C TYR A 609 -11.17 -33.14 -8.30
N LEU A 610 -11.58 -32.70 -7.10
CA LEU A 610 -10.71 -31.91 -6.22
C LEU A 610 -9.54 -32.75 -5.65
N SER A 611 -9.71 -34.06 -5.46
CA SER A 611 -8.61 -34.96 -5.07
C SER A 611 -7.59 -35.11 -6.19
N GLU A 612 -8.05 -35.30 -7.43
CA GLU A 612 -7.21 -35.37 -8.63
C GLU A 612 -6.44 -34.06 -8.83
N GLN A 613 -7.11 -32.90 -8.69
CA GLN A 613 -6.46 -31.58 -8.78
C GLN A 613 -5.45 -31.32 -7.64
N ASN A 614 -5.72 -31.77 -6.41
CA ASN A 614 -4.73 -31.68 -5.32
C ASN A 614 -3.53 -32.60 -5.57
N GLN A 615 -3.72 -33.76 -6.21
CA GLN A 615 -2.64 -34.67 -6.54
C GLN A 615 -1.72 -34.11 -7.63
N THR A 616 -2.25 -33.48 -8.68
CA THR A 616 -1.43 -32.81 -9.71
C THR A 616 -0.64 -31.63 -9.13
N LEU A 617 -1.28 -30.76 -8.33
CA LEU A 617 -0.60 -29.66 -7.63
C LEU A 617 0.48 -30.16 -6.65
N MET A 618 0.29 -31.33 -6.02
CA MET A 618 1.33 -31.95 -5.19
C MET A 618 2.54 -32.41 -6.02
N MET A 619 2.32 -33.02 -7.19
CA MET A 619 3.39 -33.41 -8.09
C MET A 619 4.15 -32.20 -8.65
N GLU A 620 3.43 -31.15 -9.06
CA GLU A 620 4.01 -29.89 -9.52
C GLU A 620 4.88 -29.24 -8.43
N LYS A 621 4.38 -29.16 -7.19
CA LYS A 621 5.14 -28.69 -6.04
C LYS A 621 6.40 -29.52 -5.77
N GLN A 622 6.34 -30.85 -5.93
CA GLN A 622 7.52 -31.72 -5.80
C GLN A 622 8.55 -31.48 -6.92
N ASN A 623 8.10 -31.20 -8.14
CA ASN A 623 9.00 -30.90 -9.27
C ASN A 623 9.67 -29.54 -9.09
N LEU A 624 8.90 -28.48 -8.80
CA LEU A 624 9.45 -27.15 -8.47
C LEU A 624 10.44 -27.21 -7.29
N SER A 625 10.22 -28.09 -6.31
CA SER A 625 11.15 -28.31 -5.21
C SER A 625 12.44 -29.04 -5.60
N ARG A 626 12.43 -29.85 -6.67
CA ARG A 626 13.65 -30.44 -7.27
C ARG A 626 14.38 -29.38 -8.09
N ASP A 627 13.65 -28.65 -8.93
CA ASP A 627 14.20 -27.62 -9.81
C ASP A 627 14.89 -26.51 -9.00
N TYR A 628 14.27 -26.08 -7.89
CA TYR A 628 14.89 -25.17 -6.91
C TYR A 628 16.20 -25.73 -6.32
N SER A 629 16.25 -27.03 -5.99
CA SER A 629 17.46 -27.68 -5.49
C SER A 629 18.57 -27.77 -6.54
N ILE A 630 18.21 -27.94 -7.81
CA ILE A 630 19.17 -27.96 -8.94
C ILE A 630 19.73 -26.55 -9.17
N ILE A 631 18.87 -25.53 -9.19
CA ILE A 631 19.28 -24.12 -9.34
C ILE A 631 20.14 -23.68 -8.15
N ALA A 632 19.82 -24.09 -6.93
CA ALA A 632 20.64 -23.82 -5.74
C ALA A 632 22.05 -24.40 -5.88
N HIS A 633 22.17 -25.67 -6.30
CA HIS A 633 23.47 -26.30 -6.57
C HIS A 633 24.25 -25.55 -7.65
N GLN A 634 23.61 -25.21 -8.78
CA GLN A 634 24.24 -24.43 -9.85
C GLN A 634 24.71 -23.04 -9.38
N GLN A 635 24.00 -22.39 -8.45
CA GLN A 635 24.48 -21.15 -7.85
C GLN A 635 25.69 -21.36 -6.94
N GLU A 636 25.80 -22.50 -6.24
CA GLU A 636 26.99 -22.84 -5.45
C GLU A 636 28.19 -23.16 -6.36
N ASP A 637 27.99 -23.91 -7.45
CA ASP A 637 29.01 -24.16 -8.47
C ASP A 637 29.50 -22.85 -9.11
N LEU A 638 28.59 -21.93 -9.45
CA LEU A 638 28.94 -20.61 -9.98
C LEU A 638 29.70 -19.74 -8.97
N LYS A 639 29.34 -19.80 -7.68
CA LYS A 639 30.06 -19.11 -6.60
C LYS A 639 31.46 -19.72 -6.39
N ALA A 640 31.60 -21.05 -6.46
CA ALA A 640 32.88 -21.74 -6.39
C ALA A 640 33.77 -21.40 -7.60
N SER A 641 33.22 -21.45 -8.82
CA SER A 641 33.91 -21.09 -10.06
C SER A 641 34.40 -19.63 -10.06
N LYS A 642 33.54 -18.66 -9.66
CA LYS A 642 33.95 -17.26 -9.47
C LYS A 642 35.06 -17.09 -8.42
N LYS A 643 35.12 -17.95 -7.40
CA LYS A 643 36.16 -17.93 -6.35
C LYS A 643 37.47 -18.60 -6.78
N ILE A 644 37.43 -19.53 -7.73
CA ILE A 644 38.61 -20.18 -8.34
C ILE A 644 39.21 -19.29 -9.45
N SER A 645 38.37 -18.56 -10.19
CA SER A 645 38.77 -17.60 -11.24
C SER A 645 39.31 -16.28 -10.67
N GLY A 646 40.28 -16.37 -9.74
CA GLY A 646 40.80 -15.25 -8.94
C GLY A 646 41.61 -14.22 -9.74
N CYS A 647 40.92 -13.31 -10.43
CA CYS A 647 41.53 -12.19 -11.16
C CYS A 647 41.46 -10.89 -10.33
N PRO A 648 42.59 -10.29 -9.91
CA PRO A 648 42.61 -9.22 -8.90
C PRO A 648 42.33 -7.81 -9.46
N PHE A 649 41.57 -7.68 -10.55
CA PHE A 649 41.41 -6.41 -11.27
C PHE A 649 39.98 -6.15 -11.79
N ALA A 650 38.98 -6.31 -10.91
CA ALA A 650 37.57 -6.06 -11.23
C ALA A 650 36.78 -5.48 -10.03
N GLN A 651 37.25 -4.37 -9.45
CA GLN A 651 36.44 -3.55 -8.53
C GLN A 651 35.68 -2.47 -9.32
N ALA A 652 34.56 -2.88 -9.93
CA ALA A 652 33.55 -1.99 -10.50
C ALA A 652 32.16 -2.50 -10.10
N PRO A 653 31.22 -1.62 -9.69
CA PRO A 653 29.86 -2.05 -9.36
C PRO A 653 29.10 -2.39 -10.64
N ILE A 654 28.77 -3.67 -10.82
CA ILE A 654 27.89 -4.14 -11.90
C ILE A 654 26.50 -4.35 -11.29
N GLU A 655 25.72 -3.27 -11.22
CA GLU A 655 24.27 -3.34 -11.05
C GLU A 655 23.61 -3.42 -12.43
N ASP A 656 23.59 -4.62 -13.02
CA ASP A 656 22.76 -4.95 -14.19
C ASP A 656 22.56 -6.48 -14.23
N GLU A 657 21.41 -6.96 -13.74
CA GLU A 657 20.90 -8.30 -14.06
C GLU A 657 19.79 -8.16 -15.13
N PRO A 658 19.82 -8.96 -16.21
CA PRO A 658 18.94 -8.75 -17.35
C PRO A 658 17.49 -9.09 -17.01
N THR A 659 16.61 -8.11 -17.11
CA THR A 659 15.15 -8.31 -17.07
C THR A 659 14.69 -8.99 -18.35
N HIS A 660 14.82 -10.32 -18.41
CA HIS A 660 14.06 -11.13 -19.33
C HIS A 660 12.58 -11.10 -18.90
N GLU A 661 11.79 -10.31 -19.62
CA GLU A 661 10.33 -10.35 -19.51
C GLU A 661 9.84 -11.77 -19.84
N PRO A 662 8.97 -12.38 -19.01
CA PRO A 662 8.20 -13.54 -19.44
C PRO A 662 7.18 -13.05 -20.48
N VAL A 663 7.48 -13.24 -21.76
CA VAL A 663 6.56 -12.92 -22.85
C VAL A 663 5.30 -13.78 -22.68
N ASP A 664 4.17 -13.13 -22.38
CA ASP A 664 2.87 -13.80 -22.27
C ASP A 664 2.57 -14.56 -23.58
N PRO A 665 2.23 -15.87 -23.52
CA PRO A 665 1.77 -16.59 -24.70
C PRO A 665 0.44 -15.98 -25.14
N ALA A 666 0.45 -15.34 -26.32
CA ALA A 666 -0.70 -14.63 -26.85
C ALA A 666 -1.98 -15.53 -26.87
N PRO A 667 -3.17 -14.97 -26.56
CA PRO A 667 -4.38 -15.75 -26.45
C PRO A 667 -4.73 -16.39 -27.81
N PHE A 668 -4.71 -17.72 -27.87
CA PHE A 668 -5.21 -18.47 -29.02
C PHE A 668 -6.70 -18.21 -29.20
N ILE A 669 -7.04 -17.30 -30.11
CA ILE A 669 -8.42 -17.07 -30.56
C ILE A 669 -8.85 -18.30 -31.36
N ILE A 670 -9.53 -19.24 -30.70
CA ILE A 670 -10.22 -20.33 -31.39
C ILE A 670 -11.48 -19.76 -32.04
N THR A 671 -11.33 -19.17 -33.22
CA THR A 671 -12.47 -18.97 -34.13
C THR A 671 -12.98 -20.34 -34.55
N ARG A 672 -14.14 -20.74 -34.03
CA ARG A 672 -14.94 -21.76 -34.70
C ARG A 672 -15.46 -21.17 -36.01
N TYR A 673 -14.90 -21.65 -37.12
CA TYR A 673 -15.67 -21.81 -38.33
C TYR A 673 -16.04 -23.29 -38.42
N ASP A 674 -17.32 -23.52 -38.73
CA ASP A 674 -18.03 -24.79 -38.93
C ASP A 674 -17.94 -25.83 -37.78
#